data_AF-A0A8H6G8L6-F1
#
_entry.id   AF-A0A8H6G8L6-F1
#
_cell.length_a   1.000
_cell.length_b   1.000
_cell.length_c   1.000
_cell.angle_alpha   90.00
_cell.angle_beta   90.00
_cell.angle_gamma   90.00
#
_symmetry.space_group_name_H-M   'P 1'
#
loop_
_entity.id
_entity.type
_entity.pdbx_description
1 polymer ?
#
loop_
_entity_poly.entity_id
_entity_poly.type
_entity_poly.pdbx_seq_one_letter_code
_entity_poly.pdbx_strand_id
1 'polypeptide(L)'
;MDLTTGTHGCVNDNPSEKQPSIVLAAVRGGYEPVSTAVAFESAGDEITEISSLPREVAVLTSAPNVPPPITRKHPVLLQVALATETKLAQLTSQYKYEQWTFNGTVPGPFIRARVGDVVELTLTNKDPAGNPHNIDCHAFTGPGGGAAVTTVEENESKTARFKLLYPGLYFYHCAAAPVPVHIANGMYGLMYVQPEEDLPPVDKEYYVMQSEFYHEPPEIDDDGRRSDTVEFSYPNGLREEPNIIAFNGSESALTRDKPLKANVGDSVRIFFGNAGPNLTSAFHVIGSHFKKVYRDGDVISPPGRAIQTITVPPGSASIVDLKIFGLPFPQACCKHLETNFKRSRVYIIASASLSKNTSYVDQLKSALDGLVVGVRIGISPHTPISEIVDILADVKDLEVDCIVTLGAGSITDGAKLVRFAFANQAWTEKEIDTLWGGKSHNPNKRDVLNEPTIVLICIPTSLSGAEYQAIAGATDTKSKAKRIFEPMLGPNLVIQDPQLATTTPQKTWLSSGIRAVDHCVEILCSLKSNVVADEWAARGLDELISGLLSSKHEPGDLDARHLCQKGVMKAMRAVSCDVPLGASHAIGHQLGPLGVGHGDTSCILLPEVCKFNARKGANIDRQKQTVEVLLKQKDVKSILAKAGASSDERDLGDVLDLIIRELGMPRTLETVGVTPDRFKTLATNSLSDLWIKTNPYPITRGEEVIEILEAVSGP
;
A
#
# COMPACT_ATOMS: atom_id res chain seq x y z
N MET A 1 -59.81 -49.30 -34.25
CA MET A 1 -60.51 -48.55 -35.30
C MET A 1 -59.69 -47.32 -35.59
N ASP A 2 -59.01 -47.10 -36.71
CA ASP A 2 -58.62 -47.85 -37.92
C ASP A 2 -57.50 -46.97 -38.53
N LEU A 3 -56.32 -47.51 -38.81
CA LEU A 3 -55.79 -47.82 -40.16
C LEU A 3 -55.73 -46.58 -41.09
N THR A 4 -54.58 -46.20 -41.66
CA THR A 4 -53.91 -46.96 -42.72
C THR A 4 -52.42 -46.62 -42.94
N THR A 5 -51.73 -47.65 -43.41
CA THR A 5 -50.34 -47.81 -43.89
C THR A 5 -50.00 -47.11 -45.21
N GLY A 6 -48.72 -46.81 -45.43
CA GLY A 6 -48.14 -46.57 -46.75
C GLY A 6 -46.60 -46.56 -46.74
N THR A 7 -45.98 -47.65 -47.18
CA THR A 7 -44.55 -47.79 -47.50
C THR A 7 -44.28 -47.51 -48.97
N HIS A 8 -43.26 -46.69 -49.30
CA HIS A 8 -42.20 -46.98 -50.31
C HIS A 8 -41.27 -45.77 -50.47
N GLY A 9 -39.96 -46.05 -50.57
CA GLY A 9 -38.90 -45.04 -50.64
C GLY A 9 -38.57 -44.56 -52.04
N CYS A 10 -37.75 -43.50 -52.10
CA CYS A 10 -36.62 -43.38 -53.01
C CYS A 10 -35.78 -42.15 -52.62
N VAL A 11 -34.47 -42.40 -52.54
CA VAL A 11 -33.30 -41.51 -52.56
C VAL A 11 -33.57 -40.09 -53.07
N ASN A 12 -33.10 -39.09 -52.31
CA ASN A 12 -32.40 -37.94 -52.88
C ASN A 12 -31.46 -37.33 -51.84
N ASP A 13 -30.18 -37.34 -52.19
CA ASP A 13 -29.11 -36.56 -51.58
C ASP A 13 -29.50 -35.09 -51.50
N ASN A 14 -29.29 -34.47 -50.33
CA ASN A 14 -28.98 -33.05 -50.27
C ASN A 14 -28.14 -32.73 -49.02
N PRO A 15 -26.88 -32.28 -49.18
CA PRO A 15 -26.06 -31.77 -48.09
C PRO A 15 -26.37 -30.29 -47.90
N SER A 16 -27.06 -29.90 -46.83
CA SER A 16 -27.17 -28.48 -46.48
C SER A 16 -27.31 -28.25 -44.97
N GLU A 17 -26.31 -27.53 -44.46
CA GLU A 17 -26.35 -26.56 -43.36
C GLU A 17 -26.92 -27.00 -42.00
N LYS A 18 -26.03 -27.41 -41.09
CA LYS A 18 -26.33 -27.54 -39.66
C LYS A 18 -25.99 -26.23 -38.95
N GLN A 19 -26.99 -25.54 -38.41
CA GLN A 19 -26.82 -24.31 -37.62
C GLN A 19 -26.26 -24.61 -36.21
N PRO A 20 -25.39 -23.75 -35.65
CA PRO A 20 -24.98 -23.84 -34.24
C PRO A 20 -26.17 -23.59 -33.30
N SER A 21 -26.32 -24.39 -32.24
CA SER A 21 -27.36 -24.21 -31.22
C SER A 21 -26.84 -23.37 -30.06
N ILE A 22 -27.63 -22.37 -29.63
CA ILE A 22 -27.41 -21.64 -28.37
C ILE A 22 -28.08 -22.46 -27.27
N VAL A 23 -27.30 -23.04 -26.37
CA VAL A 23 -27.84 -23.77 -25.20
C VAL A 23 -27.88 -22.81 -24.01
N LEU A 24 -29.08 -22.34 -23.68
CA LEU A 24 -29.35 -21.70 -22.39
C LEU A 24 -29.75 -22.81 -21.41
N ALA A 25 -28.90 -23.12 -20.44
CA ALA A 25 -29.26 -24.07 -19.39
C ALA A 25 -30.27 -23.41 -18.44
N ALA A 26 -31.55 -23.74 -18.59
CA ALA A 26 -32.59 -23.39 -17.62
C ALA A 26 -32.71 -24.51 -16.58
N VAL A 27 -32.59 -24.17 -15.29
CA VAL A 27 -32.77 -25.12 -14.18
C VAL A 27 -34.28 -25.37 -13.98
N ARG A 28 -34.86 -26.23 -14.82
CA ARG A 28 -36.02 -27.07 -14.48
C ARG A 28 -35.86 -28.41 -15.18
N GLY A 29 -35.84 -29.47 -14.37
CA GLY A 29 -35.43 -30.82 -14.77
C GLY A 29 -36.22 -31.41 -15.93
N GLY A 30 -35.50 -32.24 -16.69
CA GLY A 30 -36.04 -33.18 -17.66
C GLY A 30 -35.60 -32.89 -19.09
N TYR A 31 -34.42 -33.37 -19.49
CA TYR A 31 -34.18 -33.74 -20.89
C TYR A 31 -33.06 -34.78 -21.03
N GLU A 32 -33.32 -35.84 -21.82
CA GLU A 32 -32.34 -36.86 -22.20
C GLU A 32 -31.40 -36.36 -23.31
N PRO A 33 -30.12 -36.74 -23.33
CA PRO A 33 -29.19 -36.28 -24.35
C PRO A 33 -29.33 -37.09 -25.65
N VAL A 34 -29.48 -36.39 -26.79
CA VAL A 34 -29.29 -36.98 -28.12
C VAL A 34 -27.84 -36.78 -28.55
N SER A 35 -27.11 -37.89 -28.70
CA SER A 35 -25.79 -37.97 -29.32
C SER A 35 -25.87 -37.62 -30.81
N THR A 36 -25.02 -36.69 -31.29
CA THR A 36 -24.33 -36.80 -32.58
C THR A 36 -23.13 -35.85 -32.65
N ALA A 37 -21.96 -36.39 -32.99
CA ALA A 37 -20.73 -35.63 -33.24
C ALA A 37 -20.74 -34.96 -34.63
N VAL A 38 -20.09 -33.80 -34.75
CA VAL A 38 -19.74 -33.14 -36.03
C VAL A 38 -18.23 -32.87 -36.04
N ALA A 39 -17.59 -33.15 -37.18
CA ALA A 39 -16.20 -32.83 -37.47
C ALA A 39 -16.06 -31.36 -37.92
N PHE A 40 -15.06 -30.64 -37.40
CA PHE A 40 -14.73 -29.27 -37.79
C PHE A 40 -13.86 -29.25 -39.06
N GLU A 41 -14.08 -28.25 -39.94
CA GLU A 41 -13.26 -27.95 -41.13
C GLU A 41 -11.79 -27.67 -40.77
N SER A 42 -10.87 -28.00 -41.69
CA SER A 42 -9.43 -28.03 -41.45
C SER A 42 -8.78 -26.64 -41.31
N ALA A 43 -8.23 -26.38 -40.12
CA ALA A 43 -7.49 -25.19 -39.69
C ALA A 43 -6.01 -25.15 -40.16
N GLY A 44 -5.73 -25.32 -41.45
CA GLY A 44 -4.36 -25.45 -41.97
C GLY A 44 -3.42 -24.28 -41.63
N ASP A 45 -3.90 -23.04 -41.80
CA ASP A 45 -3.08 -21.83 -41.58
C ASP A 45 -3.00 -21.44 -40.09
N GLU A 46 -4.09 -21.57 -39.33
CA GLU A 46 -4.11 -21.27 -37.88
C GLU A 46 -3.27 -22.25 -37.05
N ILE A 47 -3.21 -23.55 -37.41
CA ILE A 47 -2.39 -24.53 -36.72
C ILE A 47 -0.89 -24.21 -36.87
N THR A 48 -0.49 -23.69 -38.03
CA THR A 48 0.89 -23.28 -38.32
C THR A 48 1.29 -22.07 -37.46
N GLU A 49 0.40 -21.08 -37.30
CA GLU A 49 0.63 -19.93 -36.40
C GLU A 49 0.71 -20.33 -34.91
N ILE A 50 -0.17 -21.20 -34.41
CA ILE A 50 -0.14 -21.64 -33.00
C ILE A 50 1.16 -22.39 -32.68
N SER A 51 1.65 -23.20 -33.62
CA SER A 51 2.90 -23.97 -33.45
C SER A 51 4.15 -23.09 -33.28
N SER A 52 4.08 -21.82 -33.72
CA SER A 52 5.15 -20.84 -33.64
C SER A 52 5.17 -20.04 -32.34
N LEU A 53 4.11 -20.11 -31.53
CA LEU A 53 4.02 -19.36 -30.27
C LEU A 53 5.04 -19.87 -29.23
N PRO A 54 5.65 -18.98 -28.44
CA PRO A 54 6.41 -19.39 -27.25
C PRO A 54 5.53 -20.24 -26.32
N ARG A 55 6.12 -21.22 -25.63
CA ARG A 55 5.40 -22.07 -24.66
C ARG A 55 5.69 -21.60 -23.25
N GLU A 56 4.65 -21.48 -22.44
CA GLU A 56 4.74 -21.16 -21.02
C GLU A 56 3.89 -22.12 -20.21
N VAL A 57 4.37 -22.54 -19.04
CA VAL A 57 3.56 -23.32 -18.10
C VAL A 57 2.83 -22.35 -17.17
N ALA A 58 1.51 -22.51 -17.04
CA ALA A 58 0.71 -21.66 -16.18
C ALA A 58 1.12 -21.82 -14.71
N VAL A 59 1.30 -20.69 -14.02
CA VAL A 59 1.43 -20.68 -12.56
C VAL A 59 0.02 -20.78 -11.98
N LEU A 60 -0.32 -21.94 -11.43
CA LEU A 60 -1.62 -22.18 -10.79
C LEU A 60 -1.51 -21.94 -9.28
N THR A 61 -2.45 -21.18 -8.72
CA THR A 61 -2.50 -20.92 -7.28
C THR A 61 -3.84 -21.36 -6.69
N SER A 62 -3.83 -21.72 -5.41
CA SER A 62 -5.06 -22.01 -4.64
C SER A 62 -5.49 -20.80 -3.83
N ALA A 63 -6.80 -20.70 -3.58
CA ALA A 63 -7.36 -19.63 -2.79
C ALA A 63 -6.73 -19.56 -1.37
N PRO A 64 -6.44 -18.35 -0.85
CA PRO A 64 -6.81 -17.04 -1.40
C PRO A 64 -5.76 -16.41 -2.33
N ASN A 65 -4.76 -17.15 -2.81
CA ASN A 65 -3.66 -16.59 -3.60
C ASN A 65 -3.99 -16.51 -5.09
N VAL A 66 -3.39 -15.52 -5.77
CA VAL A 66 -3.51 -15.28 -7.22
C VAL A 66 -2.12 -15.41 -7.86
N PRO A 67 -1.98 -15.90 -9.12
CA PRO A 67 -0.71 -15.92 -9.82
C PRO A 67 -0.18 -14.49 -10.07
N PRO A 68 1.14 -14.28 -10.22
CA PRO A 68 1.70 -12.94 -10.42
C PRO A 68 1.17 -12.28 -11.72
N PRO A 69 1.09 -10.94 -11.78
CA PRO A 69 0.69 -10.23 -13.01
C PRO A 69 1.60 -10.55 -14.19
N ILE A 70 1.02 -10.66 -15.39
CA ILE A 70 1.75 -10.95 -16.62
C ILE A 70 2.39 -9.66 -17.13
N THR A 71 3.72 -9.64 -17.23
CA THR A 71 4.47 -8.46 -17.71
C THR A 71 4.75 -8.50 -19.21
N ARG A 72 4.72 -9.69 -19.83
CA ARG A 72 4.91 -9.84 -21.29
C ARG A 72 3.78 -9.17 -22.07
N LYS A 73 4.12 -8.76 -23.30
CA LYS A 73 3.23 -8.02 -24.21
C LYS A 73 2.85 -8.80 -25.47
N HIS A 74 3.27 -10.06 -25.58
CA HIS A 74 2.97 -10.93 -26.72
C HIS A 74 2.19 -12.19 -26.27
N PRO A 75 1.39 -12.81 -27.17
CA PRO A 75 0.72 -14.08 -26.92
C PRO A 75 1.66 -15.27 -26.76
N VAL A 76 1.22 -16.29 -26.01
CA VAL A 76 1.92 -17.57 -25.86
C VAL A 76 0.95 -18.75 -25.97
N LEU A 77 1.50 -19.95 -26.17
CA LEU A 77 0.80 -21.21 -25.89
C LEU A 77 0.96 -21.51 -24.39
N LEU A 78 -0.09 -21.23 -23.62
CA LEU A 78 -0.11 -21.35 -22.17
C LEU A 78 -0.60 -22.75 -21.76
N GLN A 79 0.27 -23.55 -21.17
CA GLN A 79 -0.03 -24.91 -20.75
C GLN A 79 -0.68 -24.92 -19.37
N VAL A 80 -1.91 -25.41 -19.30
CA VAL A 80 -2.72 -25.52 -18.08
C VAL A 80 -3.04 -26.98 -17.84
N ALA A 81 -2.56 -27.55 -16.74
CA ALA A 81 -2.84 -28.92 -16.35
C ALA A 81 -3.78 -28.96 -15.13
N LEU A 82 -4.95 -29.55 -15.31
CA LEU A 82 -5.92 -29.80 -14.25
C LEU A 82 -6.12 -31.30 -14.04
N ALA A 83 -6.32 -31.70 -12.79
CA ALA A 83 -6.65 -33.06 -12.40
C ALA A 83 -7.89 -33.06 -11.52
N THR A 84 -8.85 -33.95 -11.78
CA THR A 84 -10.04 -34.12 -10.95
C THR A 84 -9.81 -35.19 -9.90
N GLU A 85 -10.17 -34.89 -8.65
CA GLU A 85 -9.99 -35.78 -7.50
C GLU A 85 -11.13 -35.54 -6.50
N THR A 86 -11.55 -36.57 -5.77
CA THR A 86 -12.44 -36.44 -4.60
C THR A 86 -11.62 -36.31 -3.33
N LYS A 87 -12.10 -35.53 -2.36
CA LYS A 87 -11.39 -35.27 -1.11
C LYS A 87 -12.34 -35.01 0.03
N LEU A 88 -12.24 -35.81 1.09
CA LEU A 88 -12.92 -35.53 2.35
C LEU A 88 -12.27 -34.30 3.02
N ALA A 89 -13.04 -33.23 3.20
CA ALA A 89 -12.57 -31.96 3.75
C ALA A 89 -13.51 -31.44 4.85
N GLN A 90 -12.98 -30.62 5.76
CA GLN A 90 -13.79 -29.97 6.79
C GLN A 90 -14.67 -28.88 6.14
N LEU A 91 -15.99 -29.03 6.23
CA LEU A 91 -16.95 -28.07 5.64
C LEU A 91 -17.40 -27.03 6.69
N THR A 92 -17.84 -27.51 7.85
CA THR A 92 -18.27 -26.66 8.99
C THR A 92 -17.44 -27.00 10.22
N SER A 93 -17.64 -26.31 11.35
CA SER A 93 -17.05 -26.73 12.63
C SER A 93 -17.48 -28.14 13.11
N GLN A 94 -18.56 -28.70 12.55
CA GLN A 94 -19.15 -29.97 12.98
C GLN A 94 -18.96 -31.11 11.96
N TYR A 95 -18.98 -30.80 10.66
CA TYR A 95 -19.08 -31.82 9.62
C TYR A 95 -17.98 -31.72 8.57
N LYS A 96 -17.51 -32.90 8.14
CA LYS A 96 -16.72 -33.12 6.93
C LYS A 96 -17.62 -33.48 5.77
N TYR A 97 -17.15 -33.19 4.56
CA TYR A 97 -17.88 -33.36 3.33
C TYR A 97 -16.92 -33.84 2.23
N GLU A 98 -17.35 -34.78 1.40
CA GLU A 98 -16.57 -35.17 0.23
C GLU A 98 -16.68 -34.11 -0.87
N GLN A 99 -15.58 -33.40 -1.08
CA GLN A 99 -15.48 -32.37 -2.11
C GLN A 99 -14.93 -32.95 -3.40
N TRP A 100 -15.51 -32.54 -4.52
CA TRP A 100 -15.01 -32.84 -5.85
C TRP A 100 -14.19 -31.64 -6.34
N THR A 101 -12.95 -31.89 -6.72
CA THR A 101 -11.95 -30.83 -6.82
C THR A 101 -11.30 -30.79 -8.19
N PHE A 102 -10.80 -29.61 -8.56
CA PHE A 102 -9.69 -29.49 -9.50
C PHE A 102 -8.41 -29.28 -8.69
N ASN A 103 -7.40 -30.12 -8.89
CA ASN A 103 -6.09 -30.09 -8.23
C ASN A 103 -6.18 -30.12 -6.68
N GLY A 104 -7.14 -30.84 -6.12
CA GLY A 104 -7.23 -31.12 -4.68
C GLY A 104 -7.69 -29.96 -3.79
N THR A 105 -8.25 -28.90 -4.39
CA THR A 105 -8.77 -27.72 -3.66
C THR A 105 -10.18 -27.32 -4.12
N VAL A 106 -10.93 -26.69 -3.21
CA VAL A 106 -12.18 -25.99 -3.49
C VAL A 106 -12.05 -24.52 -3.04
N PRO A 107 -12.20 -23.53 -3.93
CA PRO A 107 -12.33 -23.68 -5.38
C PRO A 107 -11.09 -24.32 -6.01
N GLY A 108 -11.25 -24.74 -7.26
CA GLY A 108 -10.14 -25.10 -8.13
C GLY A 108 -9.16 -23.94 -8.37
N PRO A 109 -7.99 -24.23 -8.98
CA PRO A 109 -6.91 -23.26 -9.09
C PRO A 109 -7.31 -21.99 -9.84
N PHE A 110 -6.75 -20.86 -9.42
CA PHE A 110 -6.86 -19.64 -10.20
C PHE A 110 -5.94 -19.73 -11.43
N ILE A 111 -6.50 -19.44 -12.60
CA ILE A 111 -5.74 -19.39 -13.85
C ILE A 111 -5.58 -17.92 -14.26
N ARG A 112 -4.34 -17.48 -14.52
CA ARG A 112 -4.06 -16.15 -15.07
C ARG A 112 -3.46 -16.31 -16.46
N ALA A 113 -4.11 -15.70 -17.45
CA ALA A 113 -3.70 -15.70 -18.84
C ALA A 113 -3.81 -14.26 -19.39
N ARG A 114 -3.33 -14.03 -20.61
CA ARG A 114 -3.45 -12.75 -21.30
C ARG A 114 -4.34 -12.87 -22.52
N VAL A 115 -5.07 -11.81 -22.86
CA VAL A 115 -5.79 -11.74 -24.13
C VAL A 115 -4.85 -12.03 -25.30
N GLY A 116 -5.30 -12.88 -26.23
CA GLY A 116 -4.51 -13.38 -27.35
C GLY A 116 -3.78 -14.69 -27.09
N ASP A 117 -3.55 -15.09 -25.83
CA ASP A 117 -2.93 -16.40 -25.52
C ASP A 117 -3.78 -17.55 -26.06
N VAL A 118 -3.11 -18.67 -26.36
CA VAL A 118 -3.76 -19.95 -26.63
C VAL A 118 -3.57 -20.84 -25.41
N VAL A 119 -4.65 -21.14 -24.69
CA VAL A 119 -4.62 -22.04 -23.54
C VAL A 119 -4.63 -23.48 -24.04
N GLU A 120 -3.56 -24.23 -23.78
CA GLU A 120 -3.49 -25.67 -23.93
C GLU A 120 -3.90 -26.32 -22.60
N LEU A 121 -5.17 -26.69 -22.49
CA LEU A 121 -5.76 -27.28 -21.29
C LEU A 121 -5.68 -28.80 -21.37
N THR A 122 -4.97 -29.41 -20.44
CA THR A 122 -4.98 -30.86 -20.20
C THR A 122 -5.80 -31.16 -18.95
N LEU A 123 -6.85 -31.96 -19.08
CA LEU A 123 -7.65 -32.45 -17.95
C LEU A 123 -7.39 -33.94 -17.77
N THR A 124 -7.05 -34.35 -16.55
CA THR A 124 -6.89 -35.77 -16.17
C THR A 124 -7.91 -36.14 -15.10
N ASN A 125 -8.70 -37.18 -15.34
CA ASN A 125 -9.67 -37.65 -14.35
C ASN A 125 -9.09 -38.72 -13.44
N LYS A 126 -9.05 -38.44 -12.13
CA LYS A 126 -8.62 -39.40 -11.10
C LYS A 126 -9.70 -39.62 -10.04
N ASP A 127 -10.95 -39.35 -10.36
CA ASP A 127 -12.08 -39.60 -9.48
C ASP A 127 -12.31 -41.12 -9.34
N PRO A 128 -12.05 -41.73 -8.16
CA PRO A 128 -12.18 -43.17 -7.97
C PRO A 128 -13.64 -43.65 -7.98
N ALA A 129 -14.62 -42.75 -7.92
CA ALA A 129 -16.04 -43.08 -8.04
C ALA A 129 -16.47 -43.27 -9.50
N GLY A 130 -15.60 -42.99 -10.47
CA GLY A 130 -15.85 -43.20 -11.88
C GLY A 130 -16.76 -42.16 -12.53
N ASN A 131 -16.99 -41.01 -11.89
CA ASN A 131 -17.78 -39.94 -12.52
C ASN A 131 -17.01 -39.31 -13.69
N PRO A 132 -17.66 -39.05 -14.84
CA PRO A 132 -17.05 -38.29 -15.92
C PRO A 132 -16.90 -36.83 -15.51
N HIS A 133 -15.80 -36.19 -15.94
CA HIS A 133 -15.56 -34.77 -15.68
C HIS A 133 -15.11 -34.04 -16.95
N ASN A 134 -15.38 -32.74 -17.01
CA ASN A 134 -14.96 -31.86 -18.11
C ASN A 134 -14.74 -30.43 -17.62
N ILE A 135 -14.38 -29.52 -18.52
CA ILE A 135 -14.29 -28.08 -18.24
C ILE A 135 -15.17 -27.31 -19.21
N ASP A 136 -16.17 -26.61 -18.67
CA ASP A 136 -16.81 -25.46 -19.28
C ASP A 136 -16.16 -24.21 -18.70
N CYS A 137 -15.46 -23.45 -19.55
CA CYS A 137 -14.83 -22.19 -19.17
C CYS A 137 -15.45 -21.05 -19.96
N HIS A 138 -15.99 -20.06 -19.23
CA HIS A 138 -16.70 -18.93 -19.84
C HIS A 138 -15.76 -17.97 -20.59
N ALA A 139 -14.43 -18.13 -20.48
CA ALA A 139 -13.45 -17.42 -21.30
C ALA A 139 -13.28 -18.04 -22.69
N PHE A 140 -13.73 -19.29 -22.90
CA PHE A 140 -13.55 -20.01 -24.17
C PHE A 140 -14.74 -19.75 -25.10
N THR A 141 -14.46 -19.21 -26.28
CA THR A 141 -15.48 -19.01 -27.31
C THR A 141 -15.65 -20.31 -28.11
N GLY A 142 -16.77 -21.00 -27.90
CA GLY A 142 -17.12 -22.24 -28.59
C GLY A 142 -18.27 -22.99 -27.88
N PRO A 143 -18.85 -24.02 -28.51
CA PRO A 143 -19.95 -24.77 -27.90
C PRO A 143 -19.59 -25.35 -26.52
N GLY A 144 -20.41 -25.06 -25.51
CA GLY A 144 -20.26 -25.56 -24.14
C GLY A 144 -18.94 -25.22 -23.45
N GLY A 145 -18.28 -24.12 -23.86
CA GLY A 145 -17.06 -23.61 -23.22
C GLY A 145 -15.90 -24.62 -23.15
N GLY A 146 -15.85 -25.59 -24.07
CA GLY A 146 -14.82 -26.63 -24.12
C GLY A 146 -15.23 -27.98 -23.50
N ALA A 147 -16.42 -28.10 -22.91
CA ALA A 147 -16.84 -29.31 -22.19
C ALA A 147 -16.81 -30.57 -23.08
N ALA A 148 -17.33 -30.48 -24.31
CA ALA A 148 -17.41 -31.61 -25.23
C ALA A 148 -16.03 -32.19 -25.62
N VAL A 149 -15.00 -31.34 -25.71
CA VAL A 149 -13.64 -31.76 -26.12
C VAL A 149 -12.72 -32.06 -24.93
N THR A 150 -13.16 -31.73 -23.70
CA THR A 150 -12.41 -31.98 -22.46
C THR A 150 -13.03 -33.09 -21.60
N THR A 151 -14.14 -33.70 -22.02
CA THR A 151 -14.80 -34.78 -21.25
C THR A 151 -13.91 -36.00 -21.12
N VAL A 152 -13.58 -36.37 -19.89
CA VAL A 152 -12.70 -37.47 -19.54
C VAL A 152 -13.38 -38.44 -18.59
N GLU A 153 -13.35 -39.72 -18.95
CA GLU A 153 -13.73 -40.83 -18.07
C GLU A 153 -12.64 -41.13 -17.05
N GLU A 154 -12.91 -42.02 -16.09
CA GLU A 154 -11.94 -42.42 -15.06
C GLU A 154 -10.58 -42.81 -15.66
N ASN A 155 -9.49 -42.25 -15.12
CA ASN A 155 -8.11 -42.46 -15.56
C ASN A 155 -7.81 -41.99 -17.00
N GLU A 156 -8.74 -41.28 -17.65
CA GLU A 156 -8.53 -40.66 -18.96
C GLU A 156 -7.87 -39.29 -18.82
N SER A 157 -7.11 -38.90 -19.84
CA SER A 157 -6.56 -37.55 -19.97
C SER A 157 -6.79 -37.02 -21.39
N LYS A 158 -7.30 -35.79 -21.51
CA LYS A 158 -7.50 -35.10 -22.79
C LYS A 158 -6.89 -33.72 -22.78
N THR A 159 -6.38 -33.31 -23.93
CA THR A 159 -5.81 -31.98 -24.15
C THR A 159 -6.59 -31.27 -25.25
N ALA A 160 -6.99 -30.03 -25.00
CA ALA A 160 -7.64 -29.14 -25.96
C ALA A 160 -7.00 -27.75 -25.94
N ARG A 161 -7.11 -27.01 -27.05
CA ARG A 161 -6.52 -25.68 -27.20
C ARG A 161 -7.60 -24.63 -27.47
N PHE A 162 -7.51 -23.50 -26.77
CA PHE A 162 -8.50 -22.43 -26.83
C PHE A 162 -7.81 -21.06 -26.94
N LYS A 163 -8.12 -20.30 -27.99
CA LYS A 163 -7.62 -18.92 -28.15
C LYS A 163 -8.46 -17.97 -27.30
N LEU A 164 -7.81 -17.16 -26.47
CA LEU A 164 -8.48 -16.19 -25.60
C LEU A 164 -8.73 -14.88 -26.34
N LEU A 165 -10.00 -14.60 -26.63
CA LEU A 165 -10.39 -13.46 -27.48
C LEU A 165 -10.76 -12.21 -26.66
N TYR A 166 -11.25 -12.39 -25.44
CA TYR A 166 -11.82 -11.31 -24.64
C TYR A 166 -11.16 -11.23 -23.25
N PRO A 167 -10.66 -10.05 -22.84
CA PRO A 167 -10.17 -9.87 -21.48
C PRO A 167 -11.33 -9.83 -20.48
N GLY A 168 -11.06 -10.18 -19.23
CA GLY A 168 -12.08 -10.25 -18.19
C GLY A 168 -11.77 -11.26 -17.10
N LEU A 169 -12.63 -11.30 -16.08
CA LEU A 169 -12.64 -12.35 -15.07
C LEU A 169 -13.78 -13.33 -15.36
N TYR A 170 -13.43 -14.57 -15.64
CA TYR A 170 -14.34 -15.61 -16.07
C TYR A 170 -14.41 -16.75 -15.06
N PHE A 171 -15.58 -17.37 -15.01
CA PHE A 171 -15.84 -18.59 -14.28
C PHE A 171 -15.50 -19.81 -15.14
N TYR A 172 -15.02 -20.89 -14.51
CA TYR A 172 -14.98 -22.20 -15.13
C TYR A 172 -15.51 -23.25 -14.15
N HIS A 173 -16.11 -24.32 -14.68
CA HIS A 173 -16.66 -25.40 -13.87
C HIS A 173 -16.74 -26.72 -14.63
N CYS A 174 -17.04 -27.80 -13.92
CA CYS A 174 -17.42 -29.06 -14.56
C CYS A 174 -18.87 -28.98 -15.05
N ALA A 175 -19.10 -29.38 -16.30
CA ALA A 175 -20.39 -29.44 -16.98
C ALA A 175 -20.79 -30.87 -17.36
N ALA A 176 -20.22 -31.89 -16.70
CA ALA A 176 -20.74 -33.25 -16.76
C ALA A 176 -22.11 -33.31 -16.06
N ALA A 177 -23.02 -34.14 -16.59
CA ALA A 177 -24.38 -34.24 -16.05
C ALA A 177 -24.41 -35.14 -14.80
N PRO A 178 -25.11 -34.75 -13.72
CA PRO A 178 -25.89 -33.51 -13.55
C PRO A 178 -25.04 -32.32 -13.07
N VAL A 179 -24.90 -31.30 -13.92
CA VAL A 179 -24.01 -30.13 -13.72
C VAL A 179 -24.10 -29.48 -12.33
N PRO A 180 -25.30 -29.21 -11.76
CA PRO A 180 -25.40 -28.56 -10.46
C PRO A 180 -24.76 -29.36 -9.32
N VAL A 181 -24.72 -30.69 -9.42
CA VAL A 181 -24.11 -31.57 -8.42
C VAL A 181 -22.60 -31.41 -8.43
N HIS A 182 -21.98 -31.39 -9.62
CA HIS A 182 -20.53 -31.19 -9.73
C HIS A 182 -20.12 -29.81 -9.18
N ILE A 183 -20.89 -28.75 -9.49
CA ILE A 183 -20.64 -27.41 -8.95
C ILE A 183 -20.81 -27.38 -7.43
N ALA A 184 -21.94 -27.89 -6.91
CA ALA A 184 -22.22 -27.91 -5.47
C ALA A 184 -21.21 -28.73 -4.66
N ASN A 185 -20.57 -29.73 -5.28
CA ASN A 185 -19.50 -30.51 -4.65
C ASN A 185 -18.12 -29.84 -4.71
N GLY A 186 -17.95 -28.73 -5.42
CA GLY A 186 -16.70 -27.94 -5.40
C GLY A 186 -15.99 -27.74 -6.74
N MET A 187 -16.53 -28.27 -7.85
CA MET A 187 -15.84 -28.26 -9.15
C MET A 187 -16.02 -26.94 -9.91
N TYR A 188 -15.39 -25.89 -9.42
CA TYR A 188 -15.41 -24.57 -10.03
C TYR A 188 -14.15 -23.76 -9.72
N GLY A 189 -13.84 -22.76 -10.54
CA GLY A 189 -12.77 -21.80 -10.28
C GLY A 189 -12.85 -20.55 -11.16
N LEU A 190 -11.83 -19.70 -11.08
CA LEU A 190 -11.72 -18.47 -11.86
C LEU A 190 -10.54 -18.47 -12.82
N MET A 191 -10.76 -17.87 -13.99
CA MET A 191 -9.75 -17.51 -14.97
C MET A 191 -9.76 -16.00 -15.20
N TYR A 192 -8.64 -15.32 -14.93
CA TYR A 192 -8.44 -13.92 -15.30
C TYR A 192 -7.67 -13.83 -16.62
N VAL A 193 -8.32 -13.26 -17.63
CA VAL A 193 -7.73 -12.93 -18.92
C VAL A 193 -7.33 -11.45 -18.89
N GLN A 194 -6.04 -11.21 -18.67
CA GLN A 194 -5.46 -9.89 -18.50
C GLN A 194 -5.57 -9.08 -19.82
N PRO A 195 -6.08 -7.83 -19.78
CA PRO A 195 -6.16 -6.96 -20.94
C PRO A 195 -4.77 -6.51 -21.44
N GLU A 196 -4.75 -5.92 -22.64
CA GLU A 196 -3.49 -5.47 -23.25
C GLU A 196 -2.77 -4.43 -22.39
N GLU A 197 -3.54 -3.42 -21.99
CA GLU A 197 -3.25 -2.50 -20.91
C GLU A 197 -3.86 -3.04 -19.63
N ASP A 198 -3.02 -3.47 -18.68
CA ASP A 198 -3.49 -4.08 -17.45
C ASP A 198 -4.18 -3.06 -16.53
N LEU A 199 -4.99 -3.58 -15.62
CA LEU A 199 -5.57 -2.80 -14.54
C LEU A 199 -4.46 -2.16 -13.69
N PRO A 200 -4.71 -0.98 -13.09
CA PRO A 200 -3.72 -0.32 -12.25
C PRO A 200 -3.20 -1.26 -11.15
N PRO A 201 -1.89 -1.22 -10.85
CA PRO A 201 -1.29 -2.13 -9.89
C PRO A 201 -1.83 -1.89 -8.48
N VAL A 202 -1.85 -2.95 -7.69
CA VAL A 202 -2.21 -2.93 -6.27
C VAL A 202 -1.13 -3.63 -5.45
N ASP A 203 -1.10 -3.36 -4.15
CA ASP A 203 -0.11 -3.94 -3.22
C ASP A 203 -0.38 -5.42 -2.92
N LYS A 204 -1.66 -5.84 -2.95
CA LYS A 204 -2.11 -7.22 -2.70
C LYS A 204 -3.24 -7.64 -3.64
N GLU A 205 -3.23 -8.89 -4.09
CA GLU A 205 -4.31 -9.52 -4.85
C GLU A 205 -4.81 -10.78 -4.12
N TYR A 206 -6.13 -11.00 -4.11
CA TYR A 206 -6.76 -12.16 -3.49
C TYR A 206 -7.79 -12.83 -4.39
N TYR A 207 -7.91 -14.14 -4.23
CA TYR A 207 -8.88 -15.01 -4.88
C TYR A 207 -9.94 -15.46 -3.86
N VAL A 208 -11.20 -15.13 -4.12
CA VAL A 208 -12.33 -15.52 -3.27
C VAL A 208 -13.46 -16.07 -4.12
N MET A 209 -14.00 -17.23 -3.75
CA MET A 209 -15.23 -17.75 -4.31
C MET A 209 -16.26 -18.04 -3.24
N GLN A 210 -17.49 -17.61 -3.48
CA GLN A 210 -18.66 -18.07 -2.74
C GLN A 210 -19.20 -19.36 -3.37
N SER A 211 -19.69 -20.28 -2.54
CA SER A 211 -20.43 -21.46 -2.98
C SER A 211 -21.45 -21.92 -1.96
N GLU A 212 -22.42 -22.68 -2.44
CA GLU A 212 -23.43 -23.37 -1.65
C GLU A 212 -23.10 -24.84 -1.53
N PHE A 213 -23.22 -25.39 -0.31
CA PHE A 213 -23.14 -26.83 -0.07
C PHE A 213 -24.46 -27.35 0.49
N TYR A 214 -24.87 -28.49 -0.05
CA TYR A 214 -26.14 -29.15 0.25
C TYR A 214 -25.82 -30.52 0.81
N HIS A 215 -26.20 -30.77 2.06
CA HIS A 215 -25.92 -32.05 2.69
C HIS A 215 -27.13 -32.61 3.44
N GLU A 216 -27.22 -33.93 3.46
CA GLU A 216 -28.19 -34.65 4.27
C GLU A 216 -27.83 -34.53 5.77
N PRO A 217 -28.78 -34.77 6.69
CA PRO A 217 -28.45 -34.95 8.09
C PRO A 217 -27.40 -36.06 8.27
N PRO A 218 -26.50 -35.97 9.28
CA PRO A 218 -25.50 -37.01 9.50
C PRO A 218 -26.17 -38.35 9.82
N GLU A 219 -25.64 -39.42 9.25
CA GLU A 219 -26.05 -40.78 9.58
C GLU A 219 -25.76 -41.11 11.05
N ILE A 220 -26.45 -42.13 11.56
CA ILE A 220 -26.17 -42.68 12.89
C ILE A 220 -25.34 -43.94 12.69
N ASP A 221 -24.11 -43.92 13.20
CA ASP A 221 -23.17 -45.04 13.15
C ASP A 221 -23.66 -46.20 14.03
N ASP A 222 -23.09 -47.39 13.83
CA ASP A 222 -23.44 -48.60 14.58
C ASP A 222 -23.29 -48.47 16.11
N ASP A 223 -22.48 -47.52 16.58
CA ASP A 223 -22.29 -47.21 18.01
C ASP A 223 -23.32 -46.21 18.58
N GLY A 224 -24.31 -45.80 17.76
CA GLY A 224 -25.38 -44.87 18.10
C GLY A 224 -24.98 -43.40 18.08
N ARG A 225 -23.75 -43.07 17.65
CA ARG A 225 -23.29 -41.69 17.48
C ARG A 225 -23.64 -41.17 16.09
N ARG A 226 -23.73 -39.84 15.97
CA ARG A 226 -23.87 -39.19 14.66
C ARG A 226 -22.52 -39.12 13.99
N SER A 227 -22.47 -39.49 12.70
CA SER A 227 -21.27 -39.35 11.89
C SER A 227 -20.79 -37.90 11.84
N ASP A 228 -19.48 -37.71 11.81
CA ASP A 228 -18.85 -36.41 11.56
C ASP A 228 -18.78 -36.08 10.07
N THR A 229 -19.27 -36.97 9.20
CA THR A 229 -19.27 -36.83 7.75
C THR A 229 -20.70 -36.79 7.23
N VAL A 230 -20.97 -35.89 6.28
CA VAL A 230 -22.28 -35.70 5.66
C VAL A 230 -22.15 -35.78 4.13
N GLU A 231 -23.20 -36.27 3.48
CA GLU A 231 -23.23 -36.52 2.02
C GLU A 231 -24.14 -35.53 1.30
N PHE A 232 -23.98 -35.40 -0.03
CA PHE A 232 -24.75 -34.47 -0.85
C PHE A 232 -26.28 -34.71 -0.76
N SER A 233 -27.06 -33.65 -0.54
CA SER A 233 -28.52 -33.71 -0.56
C SER A 233 -29.10 -33.26 -1.91
N TYR A 234 -29.51 -34.22 -2.73
CA TYR A 234 -30.30 -33.95 -3.94
C TYR A 234 -31.61 -33.20 -3.64
N PRO A 235 -32.41 -33.59 -2.62
CA PRO A 235 -33.63 -32.86 -2.28
C PRO A 235 -33.38 -31.41 -1.91
N ASN A 236 -32.36 -31.10 -1.12
CA ASN A 236 -32.04 -29.72 -0.74
C ASN A 236 -31.54 -28.91 -1.95
N GLY A 237 -30.70 -29.53 -2.80
CA GLY A 237 -30.23 -28.93 -4.05
C GLY A 237 -31.37 -28.54 -4.98
N LEU A 238 -32.37 -29.42 -5.14
CA LEU A 238 -33.56 -29.15 -5.95
C LEU A 238 -34.50 -28.10 -5.35
N ARG A 239 -34.50 -27.92 -4.03
CA ARG A 239 -35.27 -26.88 -3.34
C ARG A 239 -34.52 -25.56 -3.20
N GLU A 240 -33.26 -25.50 -3.63
CA GLU A 240 -32.39 -24.33 -3.49
C GLU A 240 -32.21 -23.92 -2.01
N GLU A 241 -32.20 -24.91 -1.11
CA GLU A 241 -32.06 -24.74 0.34
C GLU A 241 -30.67 -25.20 0.81
N PRO A 242 -29.61 -24.39 0.65
CA PRO A 242 -28.27 -24.80 1.06
C PRO A 242 -28.17 -24.91 2.58
N ASN A 243 -27.44 -25.93 3.04
CA ASN A 243 -27.13 -26.09 4.46
C ASN A 243 -26.07 -25.08 4.91
N ILE A 244 -25.16 -24.71 4.01
CA ILE A 244 -24.13 -23.70 4.24
C ILE A 244 -23.80 -22.93 2.96
N ILE A 245 -23.58 -21.62 3.13
CA ILE A 245 -22.90 -20.76 2.15
C ILE A 245 -21.50 -20.52 2.69
N ALA A 246 -20.49 -20.87 1.92
CA ALA A 246 -19.10 -20.77 2.33
C ALA A 246 -18.29 -19.90 1.35
N PHE A 247 -17.22 -19.30 1.86
CA PHE A 247 -16.18 -18.75 1.02
C PHE A 247 -15.02 -19.72 0.97
N ASN A 248 -14.43 -19.93 -0.20
CA ASN A 248 -13.26 -20.78 -0.40
C ASN A 248 -13.40 -22.20 0.19
N GLY A 249 -14.60 -22.78 0.05
CA GLY A 249 -14.87 -24.19 0.29
C GLY A 249 -15.19 -24.59 1.74
N SER A 250 -15.12 -23.69 2.73
CA SER A 250 -15.51 -24.01 4.12
C SER A 250 -15.90 -22.79 4.95
N GLU A 251 -16.60 -23.02 6.06
CA GLU A 251 -17.03 -21.99 7.03
C GLU A 251 -15.85 -21.15 7.57
N SER A 252 -14.70 -21.79 7.78
CA SER A 252 -13.54 -21.17 8.45
C SER A 252 -12.48 -20.61 7.51
N ALA A 253 -12.62 -20.78 6.19
CA ALA A 253 -11.56 -20.52 5.23
C ALA A 253 -11.02 -19.08 5.29
N LEU A 254 -11.92 -18.08 5.33
CA LEU A 254 -11.55 -16.65 5.34
C LEU A 254 -11.48 -16.03 6.74
N THR A 255 -11.74 -16.79 7.80
CA THR A 255 -11.77 -16.29 9.18
C THR A 255 -10.59 -16.82 9.97
N ARG A 256 -10.56 -18.13 10.22
CA ARG A 256 -9.56 -18.78 11.08
C ARG A 256 -8.40 -19.34 10.27
N ASP A 257 -8.69 -19.96 9.14
CA ASP A 257 -7.71 -20.83 8.48
C ASP A 257 -6.75 -20.02 7.60
N LYS A 258 -7.29 -19.19 6.70
CA LYS A 258 -6.53 -18.33 5.78
C LYS A 258 -7.20 -16.95 5.60
N PRO A 259 -7.27 -16.12 6.67
CA PRO A 259 -7.82 -14.77 6.55
C PRO A 259 -7.00 -13.92 5.57
N LEU A 260 -7.69 -13.01 4.87
CA LEU A 260 -7.05 -12.04 3.98
C LEU A 260 -6.28 -11.01 4.81
N LYS A 261 -4.99 -10.81 4.52
CA LYS A 261 -4.08 -10.00 5.35
C LYS A 261 -3.39 -8.88 4.55
N ALA A 262 -3.70 -7.64 4.88
CA ALA A 262 -3.05 -6.47 4.27
C ALA A 262 -2.63 -5.46 5.36
N ASN A 263 -1.63 -4.64 5.05
CA ASN A 263 -1.18 -3.57 5.94
C ASN A 263 -2.04 -2.32 5.76
N VAL A 264 -2.03 -1.47 6.78
CA VAL A 264 -2.56 -0.10 6.65
C VAL A 264 -1.85 0.61 5.51
N GLY A 265 -2.64 1.22 4.62
CA GLY A 265 -2.14 1.88 3.42
C GLY A 265 -2.00 0.96 2.22
N ASP A 266 -2.14 -0.37 2.34
CA ASP A 266 -2.12 -1.27 1.18
C ASP A 266 -3.37 -1.04 0.33
N SER A 267 -3.18 -0.98 -0.98
CA SER A 267 -4.23 -1.19 -1.98
C SER A 267 -4.41 -2.69 -2.20
N VAL A 268 -5.66 -3.15 -2.17
CA VAL A 268 -6.01 -4.57 -2.26
C VAL A 268 -6.98 -4.77 -3.41
N ARG A 269 -6.75 -5.79 -4.23
CA ARG A 269 -7.69 -6.29 -5.23
C ARG A 269 -8.24 -7.65 -4.82
N ILE A 270 -9.54 -7.86 -4.95
CA ILE A 270 -10.18 -9.15 -4.75
C ILE A 270 -10.82 -9.57 -6.08
N PHE A 271 -10.39 -10.71 -6.61
CA PHE A 271 -11.06 -11.44 -7.68
C PHE A 271 -12.11 -12.33 -7.03
N PHE A 272 -13.36 -11.90 -7.12
CA PHE A 272 -14.49 -12.53 -6.45
C PHE A 272 -15.37 -13.27 -7.45
N GLY A 273 -15.65 -14.54 -7.20
CA GLY A 273 -16.59 -15.34 -7.98
C GLY A 273 -17.75 -15.84 -7.12
N ASN A 274 -18.91 -16.04 -7.73
CA ASN A 274 -20.02 -16.75 -7.10
C ASN A 274 -20.32 -18.02 -7.91
N ALA A 275 -19.94 -19.18 -7.37
CA ALA A 275 -20.23 -20.46 -8.01
C ALA A 275 -21.73 -20.78 -8.02
N GLY A 276 -22.47 -20.30 -7.01
CA GLY A 276 -23.86 -20.70 -6.77
C GLY A 276 -23.96 -22.16 -6.27
N PRO A 277 -24.90 -22.96 -6.80
CA PRO A 277 -25.56 -22.76 -8.09
C PRO A 277 -26.78 -21.82 -8.09
N ASN A 278 -27.38 -21.48 -6.95
CA ASN A 278 -28.72 -20.86 -6.95
C ASN A 278 -28.74 -19.41 -6.41
N LEU A 279 -28.01 -19.12 -5.34
CA LEU A 279 -28.10 -17.88 -4.59
C LEU A 279 -27.12 -16.82 -5.09
N THR A 280 -27.64 -15.59 -5.19
CA THR A 280 -26.84 -14.42 -5.51
C THR A 280 -26.03 -13.96 -4.31
N SER A 281 -24.75 -13.63 -4.51
CA SER A 281 -23.91 -13.01 -3.49
C SER A 281 -24.13 -11.50 -3.45
N ALA A 282 -24.18 -10.94 -2.24
CA ALA A 282 -24.20 -9.50 -2.01
C ALA A 282 -23.17 -9.13 -0.93
N PHE A 283 -21.89 -9.01 -1.31
CA PHE A 283 -20.80 -8.84 -0.34
C PHE A 283 -20.31 -7.39 -0.22
N HIS A 284 -19.79 -7.08 0.97
CA HIS A 284 -19.16 -5.80 1.30
C HIS A 284 -18.04 -6.03 2.34
N VAL A 285 -17.19 -5.03 2.53
CA VAL A 285 -16.14 -5.04 3.57
C VAL A 285 -16.53 -4.08 4.68
N ILE A 286 -16.68 -4.59 5.91
CA ILE A 286 -17.08 -3.77 7.06
C ILE A 286 -16.06 -2.65 7.28
N GLY A 287 -16.54 -1.40 7.35
CA GLY A 287 -15.72 -0.22 7.57
C GLY A 287 -14.93 0.26 6.35
N SER A 288 -15.21 -0.24 5.14
CA SER A 288 -14.56 0.20 3.91
C SER A 288 -15.54 0.31 2.74
N HIS A 289 -15.10 0.98 1.68
CA HIS A 289 -15.80 1.09 0.40
C HIS A 289 -14.86 0.62 -0.71
N PHE A 290 -15.42 0.04 -1.77
CA PHE A 290 -14.66 -0.29 -2.96
C PHE A 290 -14.35 0.99 -3.74
N LYS A 291 -13.06 1.26 -3.94
CA LYS A 291 -12.55 2.38 -4.72
C LYS A 291 -12.82 2.16 -6.21
N LYS A 292 -12.66 0.93 -6.69
CA LYS A 292 -13.01 0.52 -8.06
C LYS A 292 -13.78 -0.80 -8.02
N VAL A 293 -14.79 -0.91 -8.86
CA VAL A 293 -15.58 -2.13 -9.05
C VAL A 293 -15.70 -2.41 -10.54
N TYR A 294 -15.19 -3.56 -10.95
CA TYR A 294 -15.33 -4.15 -12.28
C TYR A 294 -16.43 -5.20 -12.19
N ARG A 295 -17.65 -4.80 -12.55
CA ARG A 295 -18.85 -5.63 -12.42
C ARG A 295 -18.87 -6.69 -13.51
N ASP A 296 -19.46 -7.84 -13.21
CA ASP A 296 -19.71 -8.93 -14.18
C ASP A 296 -18.44 -9.42 -14.90
N GLY A 297 -17.27 -9.23 -14.28
CA GLY A 297 -15.96 -9.57 -14.83
C GLY A 297 -15.45 -8.61 -15.92
N ASP A 298 -16.17 -7.53 -16.22
CA ASP A 298 -15.82 -6.55 -17.25
C ASP A 298 -14.66 -5.64 -16.80
N VAL A 299 -13.53 -5.78 -17.48
CA VAL A 299 -12.31 -4.99 -17.27
C VAL A 299 -12.03 -3.98 -18.38
N ILE A 300 -12.93 -3.88 -19.36
CA ILE A 300 -12.82 -2.95 -20.50
C ILE A 300 -13.55 -1.66 -20.16
N SER A 301 -14.76 -1.76 -19.60
CA SER A 301 -15.53 -0.57 -19.24
C SER A 301 -14.92 0.17 -18.03
N PRO A 302 -15.14 1.49 -17.92
CA PRO A 302 -14.74 2.25 -16.73
C PRO A 302 -15.34 1.64 -15.45
N PRO A 303 -14.55 1.43 -14.38
CA PRO A 303 -15.05 0.80 -13.17
C PRO A 303 -15.97 1.75 -12.40
N GLY A 304 -16.95 1.16 -11.70
CA GLY A 304 -17.72 1.85 -10.68
C GLY A 304 -16.81 2.34 -9.55
N ARG A 305 -17.18 3.44 -8.88
CA ARG A 305 -16.35 4.06 -7.83
C ARG A 305 -17.17 4.34 -6.57
N ALA A 306 -16.51 4.27 -5.41
CA ALA A 306 -17.12 4.54 -4.10
C ALA A 306 -18.36 3.69 -3.81
N ILE A 307 -18.31 2.41 -4.17
CA ILE A 307 -19.42 1.47 -3.98
C ILE A 307 -19.21 0.69 -2.69
N GLN A 308 -20.24 0.63 -1.83
CA GLN A 308 -20.16 -0.11 -0.56
C GLN A 308 -20.42 -1.62 -0.73
N THR A 309 -21.35 -2.01 -1.61
CA THR A 309 -21.83 -3.39 -1.75
C THR A 309 -22.06 -3.68 -3.22
N ILE A 310 -21.70 -4.88 -3.65
CA ILE A 310 -21.92 -5.36 -5.01
C ILE A 310 -22.68 -6.67 -5.00
N THR A 311 -23.45 -6.89 -6.07
CA THR A 311 -24.22 -8.11 -6.29
C THR A 311 -23.51 -8.95 -7.35
N VAL A 312 -23.30 -10.24 -7.09
CA VAL A 312 -22.65 -11.18 -8.01
C VAL A 312 -23.56 -12.40 -8.18
N PRO A 313 -24.20 -12.59 -9.35
CA PRO A 313 -25.09 -13.73 -9.57
C PRO A 313 -24.32 -15.06 -9.67
N PRO A 314 -24.99 -16.22 -9.48
CA PRO A 314 -24.40 -17.53 -9.73
C PRO A 314 -23.75 -17.65 -11.12
N GLY A 315 -22.61 -18.32 -11.20
CA GLY A 315 -21.85 -18.50 -12.44
C GLY A 315 -21.15 -17.22 -12.95
N SER A 316 -21.10 -16.16 -12.14
CA SER A 316 -20.49 -14.87 -12.49
C SER A 316 -19.38 -14.47 -11.53
N ALA A 317 -18.67 -13.40 -11.87
CA ALA A 317 -17.54 -12.88 -11.12
C ALA A 317 -17.50 -11.35 -11.14
N SER A 318 -16.68 -10.76 -10.27
CA SER A 318 -16.40 -9.33 -10.22
C SER A 318 -15.02 -9.08 -9.63
N ILE A 319 -14.41 -7.96 -9.98
CA ILE A 319 -13.14 -7.52 -9.38
C ILE A 319 -13.41 -6.25 -8.56
N VAL A 320 -12.90 -6.20 -7.33
CA VAL A 320 -13.01 -5.01 -6.48
C VAL A 320 -11.63 -4.57 -5.99
N ASP A 321 -11.37 -3.27 -6.04
CA ASP A 321 -10.19 -2.64 -5.45
C ASP A 321 -10.60 -1.83 -4.21
N LEU A 322 -9.88 -1.98 -3.11
CA LEU A 322 -10.06 -1.21 -1.88
C LEU A 322 -8.72 -0.72 -1.32
N LYS A 323 -8.79 0.25 -0.40
CA LYS A 323 -7.65 0.73 0.36
C LYS A 323 -7.84 0.33 1.82
N ILE A 324 -6.79 -0.20 2.45
CA ILE A 324 -6.82 -0.51 3.88
C ILE A 324 -6.51 0.76 4.66
N PHE A 325 -7.46 1.19 5.48
CA PHE A 325 -7.30 2.35 6.35
C PHE A 325 -6.79 1.93 7.73
N GLY A 326 -6.02 2.83 8.36
CA GLY A 326 -5.53 2.63 9.72
C GLY A 326 -6.59 2.93 10.77
N LEU A 327 -6.26 2.64 12.02
CA LEU A 327 -7.01 3.20 13.14
C LEU A 327 -6.73 4.71 13.22
N PRO A 328 -7.75 5.56 13.48
CA PRO A 328 -7.53 6.95 13.85
C PRO A 328 -6.54 7.06 15.01
N PHE A 329 -5.74 8.11 15.05
CA PHE A 329 -4.65 8.24 16.03
C PHE A 329 -5.06 8.01 17.51
N PRO A 330 -6.26 8.39 18.00
CA PRO A 330 -6.63 8.13 19.40
C PRO A 330 -6.75 6.63 19.69
N GLN A 331 -7.39 5.89 18.78
CA GLN A 331 -7.59 4.45 18.90
C GLN A 331 -6.27 3.69 18.71
N ALA A 332 -5.44 4.13 17.76
CA ALA A 332 -4.11 3.56 17.57
C ALA A 332 -3.24 3.74 18.83
N CYS A 333 -3.27 4.93 19.43
CA CYS A 333 -2.52 5.24 20.65
C CYS A 333 -2.99 4.35 21.81
N CYS A 334 -4.30 4.29 22.06
CA CYS A 334 -4.90 3.46 23.10
C CYS A 334 -4.52 1.98 22.94
N LYS A 335 -4.73 1.42 21.73
CA LYS A 335 -4.38 0.03 21.42
C LYS A 335 -2.91 -0.27 21.72
N HIS A 336 -1.98 0.58 21.29
CA HIS A 336 -0.55 0.34 21.52
C HIS A 336 -0.14 0.48 22.99
N LEU A 337 -0.76 1.39 23.74
CA LEU A 337 -0.57 1.52 25.18
C LEU A 337 -1.00 0.23 25.91
N GLU A 338 -2.16 -0.32 25.55
CA GLU A 338 -2.70 -1.54 26.17
C GLU A 338 -1.93 -2.80 25.76
N THR A 339 -1.69 -3.01 24.46
CA THR A 339 -1.20 -4.29 23.95
C THR A 339 0.32 -4.35 23.93
N ASN A 340 0.98 -3.32 23.38
CA ASN A 340 2.40 -3.40 23.05
C ASN A 340 3.28 -2.89 24.18
N PHE A 341 2.92 -1.76 24.79
CA PHE A 341 3.74 -1.13 25.83
C PHE A 341 3.29 -1.46 27.25
N LYS A 342 2.01 -1.84 27.43
CA LYS A 342 1.38 -2.13 28.73
C LYS A 342 1.62 -0.99 29.73
N ARG A 343 1.28 0.24 29.32
CA ARG A 343 1.47 1.48 30.10
C ARG A 343 0.14 2.04 30.55
N SER A 344 0.14 2.66 31.72
CA SER A 344 -1.10 3.06 32.41
C SER A 344 -1.08 4.47 32.99
N ARG A 345 0.06 5.18 32.92
CA ARG A 345 0.25 6.51 33.49
C ARG A 345 0.79 7.48 32.44
N VAL A 346 -0.12 7.98 31.62
CA VAL A 346 0.17 8.76 30.42
C VAL A 346 0.18 10.26 30.70
N TYR A 347 1.28 10.92 30.36
CA TYR A 347 1.38 12.39 30.31
C TYR A 347 1.30 12.88 28.87
N ILE A 348 0.31 13.73 28.57
CA ILE A 348 0.11 14.26 27.20
C ILE A 348 0.79 15.61 27.07
N ILE A 349 1.58 15.82 26.01
CA ILE A 349 2.07 17.14 25.61
C ILE A 349 1.48 17.48 24.24
N ALA A 350 0.53 18.42 24.20
CA ALA A 350 -0.25 18.71 23.00
C ALA A 350 -0.05 20.15 22.51
N SER A 351 -0.21 20.37 21.20
CA SER A 351 -0.14 21.69 20.58
C SER A 351 -1.23 22.63 21.10
N ALA A 352 -0.84 23.85 21.48
CA ALA A 352 -1.77 24.90 21.87
C ALA A 352 -2.73 25.29 20.73
N SER A 353 -2.26 25.27 19.48
CA SER A 353 -3.12 25.54 18.32
C SER A 353 -4.17 24.45 18.12
N LEU A 354 -3.75 23.17 18.20
CA LEU A 354 -4.69 22.04 18.08
C LEU A 354 -5.73 22.04 19.20
N SER A 355 -5.30 22.28 20.44
CA SER A 355 -6.19 22.33 21.59
C SER A 355 -7.22 23.44 21.50
N LYS A 356 -6.90 24.57 20.86
CA LYS A 356 -7.82 25.71 20.73
C LYS A 356 -8.74 25.59 19.53
N ASN A 357 -8.25 25.01 18.43
CA ASN A 357 -8.92 25.08 17.13
C ASN A 357 -9.61 23.76 16.73
N THR A 358 -9.43 22.67 17.48
CA THR A 358 -9.96 21.34 17.14
C THR A 358 -10.36 20.56 18.39
N SER A 359 -11.11 19.46 18.22
CA SER A 359 -11.42 18.53 19.31
C SER A 359 -10.40 17.39 19.47
N TYR A 360 -9.30 17.38 18.69
CA TYR A 360 -8.40 16.23 18.64
C TYR A 360 -7.67 15.94 19.95
N VAL A 361 -7.36 16.97 20.74
CA VAL A 361 -6.76 16.79 22.08
C VAL A 361 -7.77 16.10 23.01
N ASP A 362 -9.03 16.49 22.96
CA ASP A 362 -10.08 15.88 23.79
C ASP A 362 -10.46 14.48 23.31
N GLN A 363 -10.44 14.22 21.99
CA GLN A 363 -10.59 12.86 21.45
C GLN A 363 -9.48 11.94 21.93
N LEU A 364 -8.22 12.42 21.96
CA LEU A 364 -7.11 11.66 22.52
C LEU A 364 -7.31 11.38 24.01
N LYS A 365 -7.67 12.40 24.79
CA LYS A 365 -7.95 12.24 26.22
C LYS A 365 -9.07 11.25 26.48
N SER A 366 -10.16 11.33 25.71
CA SER A 366 -11.31 10.43 25.83
C SER A 366 -10.97 8.99 25.44
N ALA A 367 -10.13 8.79 24.42
CA ALA A 367 -9.68 7.45 24.04
C ALA A 367 -8.70 6.83 25.06
N LEU A 368 -8.04 7.67 25.85
CA LEU A 368 -7.10 7.29 26.91
C LEU A 368 -7.71 7.47 28.31
N ASP A 369 -9.03 7.48 28.42
CA ASP A 369 -9.72 7.70 29.70
C ASP A 369 -9.26 6.68 30.75
N GLY A 370 -9.06 7.14 31.98
CA GLY A 370 -8.47 6.36 33.06
C GLY A 370 -6.94 6.15 32.98
N LEU A 371 -6.27 6.46 31.86
CA LEU A 371 -4.80 6.35 31.71
C LEU A 371 -4.07 7.70 31.85
N VAL A 372 -4.76 8.83 31.60
CA VAL A 372 -4.14 10.17 31.58
C VAL A 372 -3.91 10.69 32.99
N VAL A 373 -2.65 10.91 33.36
CA VAL A 373 -2.25 11.46 34.68
C VAL A 373 -1.92 12.95 34.65
N GLY A 374 -1.70 13.52 33.46
CA GLY A 374 -1.46 14.95 33.30
C GLY A 374 -1.43 15.39 31.84
N VAL A 375 -1.64 16.69 31.60
CA VAL A 375 -1.66 17.28 30.26
C VAL A 375 -0.96 18.63 30.25
N ARG A 376 0.05 18.78 29.40
CA ARG A 376 0.68 20.05 29.05
C ARG A 376 0.14 20.56 27.71
N ILE A 377 -0.36 21.79 27.68
CA ILE A 377 -0.79 22.47 26.45
C ILE A 377 0.26 23.48 26.00
N GLY A 378 0.93 23.18 24.90
CA GLY A 378 1.91 24.02 24.24
C GLY A 378 3.34 23.86 24.75
N ILE A 379 4.27 24.04 23.81
CA ILE A 379 5.66 24.40 24.05
C ILE A 379 5.97 25.53 23.07
N SER A 380 6.60 26.61 23.52
CA SER A 380 6.97 27.71 22.62
C SER A 380 7.91 27.25 21.50
N PRO A 381 7.91 27.93 20.34
CA PRO A 381 8.83 27.60 19.25
C PRO A 381 10.28 27.50 19.71
N HIS A 382 11.01 26.54 19.13
CA HIS A 382 12.40 26.22 19.45
C HIS A 382 12.66 25.62 20.84
N THR A 383 11.62 25.23 21.58
CA THR A 383 11.73 24.43 22.81
C THR A 383 12.62 25.10 23.86
N PRO A 384 12.14 26.19 24.51
CA PRO A 384 12.90 26.85 25.57
C PRO A 384 13.20 25.90 26.74
N ILE A 385 14.44 25.85 27.21
CA ILE A 385 14.83 24.98 28.33
C ILE A 385 14.03 25.28 29.61
N SER A 386 13.64 26.55 29.82
CA SER A 386 12.79 26.93 30.97
C SER A 386 11.44 26.21 30.97
N GLU A 387 10.80 26.05 29.80
CA GLU A 387 9.52 25.34 29.70
C GLU A 387 9.68 23.83 29.89
N ILE A 388 10.90 23.29 29.67
CA ILE A 388 11.21 21.90 29.98
C ILE A 388 11.30 21.69 31.49
N VAL A 389 11.87 22.66 32.21
CA VAL A 389 11.87 22.67 33.68
C VAL A 389 10.44 22.71 34.23
N ASP A 390 9.56 23.53 33.64
CA ASP A 390 8.15 23.57 34.03
C ASP A 390 7.48 22.19 33.86
N ILE A 391 7.68 21.54 32.70
CA ILE A 391 7.10 20.21 32.45
C ILE A 391 7.72 19.15 33.38
N LEU A 392 9.01 19.23 33.69
CA LEU A 392 9.67 18.34 34.65
C LEU A 392 9.05 18.46 36.05
N ALA A 393 8.68 19.68 36.45
CA ALA A 393 7.95 19.91 37.71
C ALA A 393 6.56 19.27 37.67
N ASP A 394 5.84 19.37 36.54
CA ASP A 394 4.53 18.74 36.36
C ASP A 394 4.59 17.21 36.50
N VAL A 395 5.61 16.55 35.93
CA VAL A 395 5.67 15.07 35.84
C VAL A 395 6.33 14.40 37.05
N LYS A 396 7.06 15.15 37.88
CA LYS A 396 7.96 14.61 38.93
C LYS A 396 7.29 13.62 39.86
N ASP A 397 6.09 13.95 40.33
CA ASP A 397 5.36 13.18 41.34
C ASP A 397 4.17 12.39 40.75
N LEU A 398 4.05 12.35 39.42
CA LEU A 398 2.94 11.70 38.71
C LEU A 398 3.22 10.25 38.33
N GLU A 399 4.39 9.70 38.67
CA GLU A 399 4.79 8.32 38.31
C GLU A 399 4.56 8.02 36.81
N VAL A 400 4.90 8.98 35.93
CA VAL A 400 4.64 8.87 34.49
C VAL A 400 5.43 7.70 33.90
N ASP A 401 4.75 6.78 33.22
CA ASP A 401 5.36 5.64 32.52
C ASP A 401 5.33 5.79 30.99
N CYS A 402 4.55 6.75 30.48
CA CYS A 402 4.52 7.11 29.06
C CYS A 402 4.26 8.60 28.84
N ILE A 403 5.00 9.21 27.92
CA ILE A 403 4.70 10.54 27.37
C ILE A 403 4.12 10.37 25.95
N VAL A 404 2.98 10.99 25.69
CA VAL A 404 2.36 11.06 24.37
C VAL A 404 2.43 12.49 23.85
N THR A 405 3.04 12.70 22.68
CA THR A 405 3.04 14.01 22.02
C THR A 405 1.99 14.09 20.93
N LEU A 406 1.30 15.23 20.84
CA LEU A 406 0.35 15.56 19.77
C LEU A 406 0.70 16.94 19.21
N GLY A 407 1.55 17.00 18.17
CA GLY A 407 2.06 18.27 17.67
C GLY A 407 3.28 18.19 16.75
N ALA A 408 3.93 19.34 16.56
CA ALA A 408 5.10 19.50 15.69
C ALA A 408 6.44 19.30 16.43
N GLY A 409 7.54 19.42 15.71
CA GLY A 409 8.90 19.12 16.18
C GLY A 409 9.30 19.72 17.55
N SER A 410 8.90 20.95 17.89
CA SER A 410 9.23 21.55 19.19
C SER A 410 8.64 20.78 20.38
N ILE A 411 7.46 20.18 20.21
CA ILE A 411 6.83 19.34 21.23
C ILE A 411 7.55 18.01 21.34
N THR A 412 7.89 17.40 20.21
CA THR A 412 8.66 16.14 20.17
C THR A 412 10.02 16.29 20.82
N ASP A 413 10.78 17.34 20.48
CA ASP A 413 12.09 17.62 21.09
C ASP A 413 11.96 17.93 22.59
N GLY A 414 10.91 18.66 22.98
CA GLY A 414 10.62 18.89 24.39
C GLY A 414 10.37 17.60 25.15
N ALA A 415 9.53 16.71 24.64
CA ALA A 415 9.23 15.43 25.27
C ALA A 415 10.46 14.52 25.39
N LYS A 416 11.31 14.47 24.36
CA LYS A 416 12.60 13.76 24.42
C LYS A 416 13.48 14.32 25.53
N LEU A 417 13.60 15.65 25.63
CA LEU A 417 14.42 16.28 26.65
C LEU A 417 13.84 16.09 28.05
N VAL A 418 12.51 16.15 28.22
CA VAL A 418 11.84 15.85 29.51
C VAL A 418 12.22 14.45 29.98
N ARG A 419 12.01 13.40 29.17
CA ARG A 419 12.34 12.03 29.61
C ARG A 419 13.84 11.81 29.81
N PHE A 420 14.69 12.51 29.05
CA PHE A 420 16.14 12.43 29.20
C PHE A 420 16.62 13.10 30.48
N ALA A 421 16.13 14.31 30.77
CA ALA A 421 16.41 15.03 32.00
C ALA A 421 15.88 14.26 33.22
N PHE A 422 14.69 13.66 33.12
CA PHE A 422 14.11 12.80 34.16
C PHE A 422 15.01 11.60 34.49
N ALA A 423 15.45 10.83 33.48
CA ALA A 423 16.35 9.68 33.67
C ALA A 423 17.72 10.06 34.26
N ASN A 424 18.12 11.32 34.07
CA ASN A 424 19.36 11.87 34.59
C ASN A 424 19.17 12.71 35.86
N GLN A 425 17.97 12.73 36.46
CA GLN A 425 17.67 13.52 37.66
C GLN A 425 18.11 15.00 37.52
N ALA A 426 17.90 15.58 36.34
CA ALA A 426 18.17 16.99 36.08
C ALA A 426 16.85 17.77 36.14
N TRP A 427 16.65 18.52 37.22
CA TRP A 427 15.37 19.17 37.54
C TRP A 427 15.41 20.68 37.36
N THR A 428 16.60 21.26 37.18
CA THR A 428 16.82 22.71 37.02
C THR A 428 17.54 23.03 35.71
N GLU A 429 17.45 24.27 35.23
CA GLU A 429 18.18 24.70 34.03
C GLU A 429 19.69 24.42 34.13
N LYS A 430 20.28 24.64 35.32
CA LYS A 430 21.71 24.40 35.58
C LYS A 430 22.06 22.92 35.46
N GLU A 431 21.19 22.03 35.93
CA GLU A 431 21.42 20.60 35.81
C GLU A 431 21.19 20.11 34.38
N ILE A 432 20.20 20.64 33.66
CA ILE A 432 19.98 20.33 32.24
C ILE A 432 21.17 20.79 31.39
N ASP A 433 21.79 21.92 31.71
CA ASP A 433 23.01 22.40 31.03
C ASP A 433 24.18 21.40 31.12
N THR A 434 24.17 20.47 32.07
CA THR A 434 25.19 19.40 32.17
C THR A 434 24.96 18.21 31.23
N LEU A 435 23.89 18.20 30.42
CA LEU A 435 23.47 17.04 29.62
C LEU A 435 23.74 17.17 28.10
N TRP A 436 24.19 18.32 27.61
CA TRP A 436 24.33 18.59 26.17
C TRP A 436 25.78 18.61 25.68
N GLY A 437 25.97 18.40 24.38
CA GLY A 437 27.25 18.51 23.69
C GLY A 437 28.30 17.46 24.10
N GLY A 438 29.56 17.71 23.77
CA GLY A 438 30.72 16.93 24.24
C GLY A 438 31.59 17.76 25.19
N LYS A 439 32.47 17.12 25.98
CA LYS A 439 33.32 17.81 26.99
C LYS A 439 34.15 18.97 26.45
N SER A 440 34.52 18.94 25.17
CA SER A 440 35.23 20.02 24.48
C SER A 440 34.38 21.28 24.30
N HIS A 441 33.07 21.14 24.15
CA HIS A 441 32.12 22.24 23.94
C HIS A 441 31.37 22.60 25.22
N ASN A 442 31.20 21.63 26.12
CA ASN A 442 30.57 21.78 27.42
C ASN A 442 31.44 21.12 28.51
N PRO A 443 32.34 21.88 29.15
CA PRO A 443 33.18 21.36 30.22
C PRO A 443 32.39 20.83 31.43
N ASN A 444 31.14 21.28 31.61
CA ASN A 444 30.25 20.86 32.68
C ASN A 444 29.44 19.60 32.35
N LYS A 445 29.66 18.99 31.16
CA LYS A 445 28.95 17.77 30.77
C LYS A 445 29.23 16.64 31.77
N ARG A 446 28.17 15.97 32.22
CA ARG A 446 28.28 14.78 33.08
C ARG A 446 29.04 13.66 32.38
N ASP A 447 29.81 12.93 33.20
CA ASP A 447 30.55 11.74 32.75
C ASP A 447 29.61 10.58 32.40
N VAL A 448 28.58 10.39 33.22
CA VAL A 448 27.61 9.31 33.06
C VAL A 448 26.26 9.93 32.71
N LEU A 449 25.70 9.47 31.59
CA LEU A 449 24.37 9.81 31.13
C LEU A 449 23.53 8.52 31.06
N ASN A 450 22.34 8.55 31.66
CA ASN A 450 21.39 7.45 31.63
C ASN A 450 20.45 7.59 30.44
N GLU A 451 20.13 6.47 29.78
CA GLU A 451 19.11 6.43 28.75
C GLU A 451 17.70 6.66 29.34
N PRO A 452 16.78 7.32 28.61
CA PRO A 452 15.40 7.46 29.03
C PRO A 452 14.68 6.13 29.22
N THR A 453 13.95 5.97 30.31
CA THR A 453 13.11 4.78 30.59
C THR A 453 11.62 4.98 30.28
N ILE A 454 11.15 6.23 30.26
CA ILE A 454 9.76 6.58 29.96
C ILE A 454 9.50 6.39 28.46
N VAL A 455 8.43 5.63 28.15
CA VAL A 455 8.00 5.37 26.77
C VAL A 455 7.56 6.69 26.12
N LEU A 456 8.03 6.97 24.90
CA LEU A 456 7.61 8.14 24.13
C LEU A 456 6.84 7.70 22.89
N ILE A 457 5.57 8.09 22.80
CA ILE A 457 4.73 7.95 21.61
C ILE A 457 4.56 9.33 20.97
N CYS A 458 4.88 9.46 19.69
CA CYS A 458 4.74 10.71 18.95
C CYS A 458 3.61 10.64 17.92
N ILE A 459 2.73 11.63 17.93
CA ILE A 459 1.67 11.84 16.93
C ILE A 459 1.97 13.16 16.21
N PRO A 460 2.84 13.12 15.16
CA PRO A 460 3.34 14.33 14.51
C PRO A 460 2.27 14.99 13.63
N THR A 461 2.25 16.32 13.64
CA THR A 461 1.36 17.13 12.78
C THR A 461 2.11 17.85 11.65
N SER A 462 3.44 17.84 11.67
CA SER A 462 4.31 18.51 10.70
C SER A 462 5.34 17.55 10.12
N LEU A 463 6.00 17.93 9.02
CA LEU A 463 7.01 17.13 8.35
C LEU A 463 8.43 17.43 8.86
N SER A 464 8.59 17.76 10.14
CA SER A 464 9.90 18.11 10.71
C SER A 464 10.86 16.92 10.82
N GLY A 465 10.33 15.70 10.94
CA GLY A 465 11.12 14.48 11.06
C GLY A 465 11.82 14.27 12.41
N ALA A 466 11.61 15.16 13.39
CA ALA A 466 12.21 15.08 14.72
C ALA A 466 11.90 13.72 15.39
N GLU A 467 10.69 13.20 15.20
CA GLU A 467 10.21 11.94 15.75
C GLU A 467 10.93 10.68 15.25
N TYR A 468 11.81 10.81 14.24
CA TYR A 468 12.61 9.71 13.71
C TYR A 468 14.09 9.75 14.13
N GLN A 469 14.47 10.68 15.01
CA GLN A 469 15.83 10.82 15.53
C GLN A 469 15.84 10.84 17.05
N ALA A 470 16.93 10.33 17.66
CA ALA A 470 17.12 10.38 19.11
C ALA A 470 17.43 11.79 19.61
N ILE A 471 18.14 12.58 18.81
CA ILE A 471 18.59 13.93 19.16
C ILE A 471 17.41 14.84 19.54
N ALA A 472 17.61 15.69 20.53
CA ALA A 472 16.67 16.74 20.92
C ALA A 472 17.36 18.11 20.91
N GLY A 473 16.73 19.11 20.29
CA GLY A 473 17.23 20.48 20.29
C GLY A 473 16.41 21.38 21.20
N ALA A 474 17.04 22.08 22.15
CA ALA A 474 16.37 23.06 23.02
C ALA A 474 17.15 24.38 23.11
N THR A 475 16.44 25.49 23.26
CA THR A 475 17.04 26.83 23.30
C THR A 475 17.25 27.29 24.74
N ASP A 476 18.47 27.68 25.06
CA ASP A 476 18.80 28.35 26.31
C ASP A 476 18.19 29.77 26.29
N THR A 477 17.34 30.05 27.27
CA THR A 477 16.57 31.30 27.32
C THR A 477 17.43 32.53 27.58
N LYS A 478 18.58 32.36 28.24
CA LYS A 478 19.51 33.45 28.62
C LYS A 478 20.50 33.72 27.49
N SER A 479 21.20 32.70 27.02
CA SER A 479 22.22 32.85 25.97
C SER A 479 21.64 32.89 24.56
N LYS A 480 20.37 32.50 24.39
CA LYS A 480 19.70 32.28 23.09
C LYS A 480 20.37 31.19 22.24
N ALA A 481 21.36 30.48 22.78
CA ALA A 481 22.05 29.41 22.08
C ALA A 481 21.15 28.17 21.96
N LYS A 482 21.19 27.53 20.79
CA LYS A 482 20.58 26.21 20.60
C LYS A 482 21.52 25.15 21.16
N ARG A 483 21.02 24.33 22.08
CA ARG A 483 21.73 23.18 22.66
C ARG A 483 21.22 21.89 22.03
N ILE A 484 22.13 20.98 21.76
CA ILE A 484 21.85 19.67 21.16
C ILE A 484 22.10 18.60 22.24
N PHE A 485 21.06 17.83 22.53
CA PHE A 485 21.09 16.74 23.50
C PHE A 485 21.04 15.41 22.75
N GLU A 486 21.73 14.40 23.27
CA GLU A 486 21.81 13.06 22.72
C GLU A 486 21.25 12.04 23.72
N PRO A 487 19.91 11.89 23.81
CA PRO A 487 19.25 10.92 24.70
C PRO A 487 19.57 9.44 24.43
N MET A 488 20.30 9.12 23.35
CA MET A 488 20.60 7.76 22.86
C MET A 488 19.39 6.93 22.41
N LEU A 489 18.18 7.24 22.89
CA LEU A 489 16.94 6.56 22.54
C LEU A 489 15.99 7.50 21.79
N GLY A 490 15.53 7.07 20.61
CA GLY A 490 14.47 7.73 19.83
C GLY A 490 13.06 7.42 20.37
N PRO A 491 12.00 8.06 19.83
CA PRO A 491 10.62 7.70 20.18
C PRO A 491 10.34 6.20 19.97
N ASN A 492 9.52 5.63 20.84
CA ASN A 492 9.17 4.20 20.82
C ASN A 492 8.10 3.87 19.78
N LEU A 493 7.24 4.83 19.46
CA LEU A 493 6.20 4.70 18.44
C LEU A 493 5.95 6.07 17.80
N VAL A 494 5.75 6.07 16.48
CA VAL A 494 5.24 7.22 15.73
C VAL A 494 3.91 6.83 15.10
N ILE A 495 2.85 7.58 15.39
CA ILE A 495 1.51 7.38 14.82
C ILE A 495 1.24 8.49 13.82
N GLN A 496 1.30 8.17 12.54
CA GLN A 496 0.97 9.10 11.47
C GLN A 496 -0.52 9.05 11.17
N ASP A 497 -1.17 10.21 11.20
CA ASP A 497 -2.57 10.36 10.84
C ASP A 497 -2.71 11.48 9.80
N PRO A 498 -3.09 11.16 8.54
CA PRO A 498 -3.22 12.16 7.49
C PRO A 498 -4.38 13.12 7.73
N GLN A 499 -5.44 12.70 8.43
CA GLN A 499 -6.55 13.58 8.80
C GLN A 499 -6.06 14.65 9.76
N LEU A 500 -5.25 14.28 10.76
CA LEU A 500 -4.64 15.23 11.67
C LEU A 500 -3.71 16.21 10.93
N ALA A 501 -2.94 15.73 9.96
CA ALA A 501 -2.05 16.57 9.15
C ALA A 501 -2.76 17.69 8.37
N THR A 502 -4.04 17.51 8.00
CA THR A 502 -4.83 18.56 7.33
C THR A 502 -5.00 19.83 8.17
N THR A 503 -4.87 19.73 9.50
CA THR A 503 -4.99 20.87 10.42
C THR A 503 -3.78 21.80 10.41
N THR A 504 -2.64 21.33 9.90
CA THR A 504 -1.41 22.12 9.87
C THR A 504 -1.52 23.21 8.81
N PRO A 505 -1.26 24.48 9.16
CA PRO A 505 -1.28 25.58 8.19
C PRO A 505 -0.45 25.25 6.95
N GLN A 506 -1.00 25.54 5.77
CA GLN A 506 -0.40 25.11 4.50
C GLN A 506 1.06 25.55 4.36
N LYS A 507 1.39 26.82 4.71
CA LYS A 507 2.77 27.31 4.70
C LYS A 507 3.71 26.45 5.55
N THR A 508 3.30 26.10 6.77
CA THR A 508 4.09 25.26 7.69
C THR A 508 4.25 23.84 7.17
N TRP A 509 3.18 23.27 6.61
CA TRP A 509 3.22 21.95 6.00
C TRP A 509 4.23 21.90 4.86
N LEU A 510 4.11 22.84 3.92
CA LEU A 510 4.97 22.90 2.74
C LEU A 510 6.43 23.21 3.08
N SER A 511 6.70 24.21 3.95
CA SER A 511 8.08 24.53 4.33
C SER A 511 8.76 23.38 5.09
N SER A 512 8.05 22.73 6.02
CA SER A 512 8.60 21.56 6.72
C SER A 512 8.85 20.39 5.76
N GLY A 513 8.01 20.22 4.75
CA GLY A 513 8.23 19.23 3.69
C GLY A 513 9.45 19.53 2.82
N ILE A 514 9.68 20.80 2.46
CA ILE A 514 10.89 21.19 1.70
C ILE A 514 12.15 20.98 2.52
N ARG A 515 12.12 21.12 3.84
CA ARG A 515 13.25 20.70 4.68
C ARG A 515 13.56 19.21 4.56
N ALA A 516 12.53 18.36 4.49
CA ALA A 516 12.73 16.93 4.27
C ALA A 516 13.28 16.63 2.87
N VAL A 517 12.86 17.42 1.86
CA VAL A 517 13.43 17.39 0.50
C VAL A 517 14.91 17.77 0.52
N ASP A 518 15.29 18.81 1.27
CA ASP A 518 16.68 19.25 1.47
C ASP A 518 17.56 18.13 2.02
N HIS A 519 17.10 17.41 3.06
CA HIS A 519 17.79 16.22 3.56
C HIS A 519 18.03 15.19 2.45
N CYS A 520 17.01 14.85 1.66
CA CYS A 520 17.14 13.88 0.56
C CYS A 520 18.14 14.36 -0.49
N VAL A 521 18.05 15.62 -0.92
CA VAL A 521 18.89 16.18 -1.98
C VAL A 521 20.35 16.26 -1.53
N GLU A 522 20.63 16.78 -0.34
CA GLU A 522 22.00 16.86 0.16
C GLU A 522 22.63 15.47 0.34
N ILE A 523 21.87 14.47 0.77
CA ILE A 523 22.33 13.07 0.84
C ILE A 523 22.66 12.54 -0.55
N LEU A 524 21.71 12.63 -1.51
CA LEU A 524 21.93 12.15 -2.88
C LEU A 524 23.10 12.86 -3.56
N CYS A 525 23.34 14.13 -3.22
CA CYS A 525 24.39 14.95 -3.79
C CYS A 525 25.73 14.87 -3.02
N SER A 526 25.78 14.19 -1.88
CA SER A 526 26.98 14.08 -1.05
C SER A 526 28.04 13.22 -1.71
N LEU A 527 29.31 13.66 -1.66
CA LEU A 527 30.45 12.86 -2.09
C LEU A 527 30.76 11.69 -1.13
N LYS A 528 30.11 11.67 0.04
CA LYS A 528 30.21 10.62 1.05
C LYS A 528 28.94 9.77 1.13
N SER A 529 28.05 9.87 0.14
CA SER A 529 26.84 9.04 0.12
C SER A 529 27.16 7.56 -0.07
N ASN A 530 26.18 6.70 0.24
CA ASN A 530 26.23 5.27 0.07
C ASN A 530 24.90 4.73 -0.51
N VAL A 531 24.93 3.50 -1.03
CA VAL A 531 23.79 2.89 -1.75
C VAL A 531 22.52 2.87 -0.90
N VAL A 532 22.63 2.53 0.38
CA VAL A 532 21.47 2.44 1.29
C VAL A 532 20.87 3.82 1.52
N ALA A 533 21.70 4.83 1.75
CA ALA A 533 21.26 6.22 1.92
C ALA A 533 20.58 6.74 0.64
N ASP A 534 21.17 6.48 -0.52
CA ASP A 534 20.64 6.88 -1.83
C ASP A 534 19.26 6.27 -2.10
N GLU A 535 19.06 4.98 -1.81
CA GLU A 535 17.77 4.31 -1.98
C GLU A 535 16.67 4.89 -1.09
N TRP A 536 16.98 5.23 0.16
CA TRP A 536 16.01 5.88 1.05
C TRP A 536 15.74 7.32 0.64
N ALA A 537 16.78 8.08 0.30
CA ALA A 537 16.67 9.48 -0.11
C ALA A 537 15.89 9.61 -1.43
N ALA A 538 16.14 8.75 -2.42
CA ALA A 538 15.40 8.76 -3.69
C ALA A 538 13.91 8.44 -3.50
N ARG A 539 13.57 7.43 -2.68
CA ARG A 539 12.17 7.11 -2.37
C ARG A 539 11.48 8.21 -1.55
N GLY A 540 12.20 8.81 -0.61
CA GLY A 540 11.70 9.94 0.18
C GLY A 540 11.44 11.16 -0.70
N LEU A 541 12.36 11.47 -1.61
CA LEU A 541 12.26 12.59 -2.55
C LEU A 541 11.05 12.42 -3.49
N ASP A 542 10.85 11.21 -4.01
CA ASP A 542 9.70 10.88 -4.86
C ASP A 542 8.35 11.14 -4.15
N GLU A 543 8.17 10.54 -2.96
CA GLU A 543 6.94 10.70 -2.19
C GLU A 543 6.72 12.13 -1.68
N LEU A 544 7.79 12.82 -1.26
CA LEU A 544 7.68 14.21 -0.76
C LEU A 544 7.26 15.16 -1.86
N ILE A 545 7.91 15.14 -3.04
CA ILE A 545 7.58 16.07 -4.12
C ILE A 545 6.15 15.85 -4.61
N SER A 546 5.78 14.61 -4.90
CA SER A 546 4.41 14.26 -5.33
C SER A 546 3.37 14.65 -4.26
N GLY A 547 3.61 14.33 -2.99
CA GLY A 547 2.68 14.66 -1.91
C GLY A 547 2.56 16.16 -1.65
N LEU A 548 3.66 16.92 -1.76
CA LEU A 548 3.67 18.37 -1.53
C LEU A 548 2.94 19.11 -2.64
N LEU A 549 3.12 18.72 -3.90
CA LEU A 549 2.41 19.31 -5.03
C LEU A 549 0.91 19.02 -4.95
N SER A 550 0.52 17.77 -4.66
CA SER A 550 -0.88 17.39 -4.49
C SER A 550 -1.53 18.09 -3.29
N SER A 551 -0.86 18.15 -2.14
CA SER A 551 -1.37 18.85 -0.95
C SER A 551 -1.36 20.38 -1.05
N LYS A 552 -0.56 20.94 -1.98
CA LYS A 552 -0.65 22.36 -2.37
C LYS A 552 -1.95 22.61 -3.13
N HIS A 553 -2.28 21.76 -4.09
CA HIS A 553 -3.47 21.89 -4.92
C HIS A 553 -4.76 21.59 -4.14
N GLU A 554 -4.76 20.50 -3.37
CA GLU A 554 -5.88 20.05 -2.56
C GLU A 554 -5.44 19.83 -1.10
N PRO A 555 -5.54 20.85 -0.21
CA PRO A 555 -5.04 20.75 1.16
C PRO A 555 -5.70 19.66 2.03
N GLY A 556 -6.90 19.22 1.65
CA GLY A 556 -7.68 18.17 2.32
C GLY A 556 -7.41 16.76 1.80
N ASP A 557 -6.56 16.58 0.78
CA ASP A 557 -6.25 15.27 0.22
C ASP A 557 -5.46 14.41 1.22
N LEU A 558 -6.15 13.43 1.81
CA LEU A 558 -5.58 12.54 2.80
C LEU A 558 -4.48 11.64 2.22
N ASP A 559 -4.59 11.24 0.96
CA ASP A 559 -3.57 10.41 0.30
C ASP A 559 -2.30 11.24 0.08
N ALA A 560 -2.42 12.50 -0.35
CA ALA A 560 -1.29 13.42 -0.44
C ALA A 560 -0.63 13.70 0.91
N ARG A 561 -1.43 13.94 1.97
CA ARG A 561 -0.91 14.13 3.33
C ARG A 561 -0.15 12.90 3.82
N HIS A 562 -0.72 11.71 3.60
CA HIS A 562 -0.09 10.45 3.98
C HIS A 562 1.19 10.20 3.18
N LEU A 563 1.19 10.55 1.89
CA LEU A 563 2.37 10.42 1.04
C LEU A 563 3.53 11.27 1.56
N CYS A 564 3.30 12.52 1.95
CA CYS A 564 4.32 13.35 2.60
C CYS A 564 4.80 12.76 3.93
N GLN A 565 3.88 12.22 4.75
CA GLN A 565 4.21 11.57 6.01
C GLN A 565 5.14 10.37 5.81
N LYS A 566 4.86 9.51 4.83
CA LYS A 566 5.76 8.42 4.43
C LYS A 566 7.10 8.96 3.91
N GLY A 567 7.05 10.02 3.12
CA GLY A 567 8.23 10.65 2.52
C GLY A 567 9.19 11.21 3.56
N VAL A 568 8.71 11.92 4.58
CA VAL A 568 9.56 12.43 5.67
C VAL A 568 10.19 11.29 6.48
N MET A 569 9.45 10.20 6.73
CA MET A 569 10.03 9.02 7.41
C MET A 569 11.20 8.45 6.62
N LYS A 570 11.08 8.34 5.29
CA LYS A 570 12.16 7.85 4.42
C LYS A 570 13.33 8.83 4.35
N ALA A 571 13.06 10.13 4.28
CA ALA A 571 14.11 11.16 4.34
C ALA A 571 14.92 11.04 5.64
N MET A 572 14.25 10.90 6.78
CA MET A 572 14.94 10.72 8.06
C MET A 572 15.64 9.38 8.19
N ARG A 573 15.13 8.32 7.55
CA ARG A 573 15.85 7.04 7.46
C ARG A 573 17.15 7.19 6.68
N ALA A 574 17.16 7.99 5.61
CA ALA A 574 18.38 8.31 4.86
C ALA A 574 19.38 9.10 5.71
N VAL A 575 18.91 10.07 6.51
CA VAL A 575 19.75 10.82 7.46
C VAL A 575 20.45 9.88 8.47
N SER A 576 19.79 8.79 8.87
CA SER A 576 20.37 7.77 9.75
C SER A 576 21.34 6.80 9.08
N CYS A 577 21.75 7.04 7.82
CA CYS A 577 22.70 6.19 7.09
C CYS A 577 24.12 6.76 7.06
N ASP A 578 24.50 7.55 8.07
CA ASP A 578 25.85 8.13 8.26
C ASP A 578 26.37 8.99 7.09
N VAL A 579 25.47 9.62 6.35
CA VAL A 579 25.82 10.58 5.30
C VAL A 579 25.75 12.00 5.86
N PRO A 580 26.85 12.77 5.85
CA PRO A 580 26.82 14.15 6.31
C PRO A 580 26.10 15.05 5.32
N LEU A 581 25.48 16.10 5.86
CA LEU A 581 24.80 17.16 5.11
C LEU A 581 25.80 18.22 4.60
N GLY A 582 25.30 19.28 3.98
CA GLY A 582 26.12 20.27 3.30
C GLY A 582 25.81 21.72 3.68
N ALA A 583 26.13 22.62 2.75
CA ALA A 583 26.05 24.06 2.99
C ALA A 583 24.62 24.58 3.16
N SER A 584 23.60 23.90 2.63
CA SER A 584 22.20 24.33 2.80
C SER A 584 21.82 24.32 4.28
N HIS A 585 22.09 23.21 4.96
CA HIS A 585 21.88 23.10 6.40
C HIS A 585 22.83 23.99 7.20
N ALA A 586 24.12 24.04 6.85
CA ALA A 586 25.12 24.82 7.59
C ALA A 586 24.78 26.32 7.64
N ILE A 587 24.42 26.91 6.50
CA ILE A 587 24.04 28.32 6.40
C ILE A 587 22.64 28.51 7.01
N GLY A 588 21.71 27.56 6.78
CA GLY A 588 20.36 27.59 7.33
C GLY A 588 20.32 27.63 8.87
N HIS A 589 21.24 26.92 9.54
CA HIS A 589 21.39 26.98 11.00
C HIS A 589 21.68 28.39 11.52
N GLN A 590 22.33 29.23 10.73
CA GLN A 590 22.66 30.61 11.12
C GLN A 590 21.51 31.59 10.88
N LEU A 591 20.59 31.26 9.97
CA LEU A 591 19.38 32.04 9.70
C LEU A 591 18.29 31.80 10.76
N GLY A 592 18.23 30.60 11.34
CA GLY A 592 17.26 30.24 12.39
C GLY A 592 17.22 31.23 13.58
N PRO A 593 18.37 31.58 14.19
CA PRO A 593 18.45 32.58 15.26
C PRO A 593 17.95 33.99 14.88
N LEU A 594 17.82 34.29 13.58
CA LEU A 594 17.24 35.54 13.09
C LEU A 594 15.71 35.48 12.96
N GLY A 595 15.08 34.37 13.36
CA GLY A 595 13.64 34.17 13.29
C GLY A 595 13.15 33.53 11.99
N VAL A 596 14.06 33.09 11.11
CA VAL A 596 13.70 32.39 9.88
C VAL A 596 13.35 30.94 10.21
N GLY A 597 12.19 30.47 9.74
CA GLY A 597 11.80 29.08 9.90
C GLY A 597 12.74 28.15 9.15
N HIS A 598 13.18 27.04 9.75
CA HIS A 598 14.12 26.09 9.12
C HIS A 598 13.64 25.55 7.76
N GLY A 599 12.33 25.42 7.56
CA GLY A 599 11.80 25.05 6.23
C GLY A 599 11.98 26.15 5.19
N ASP A 600 11.80 27.41 5.60
CA ASP A 600 11.98 28.57 4.75
C ASP A 600 13.47 28.74 4.40
N THR A 601 14.41 28.43 5.31
CA THR A 601 15.85 28.44 5.00
C THR A 601 16.20 27.43 3.90
N SER A 602 15.65 26.22 3.96
CA SER A 602 15.83 25.19 2.92
C SER A 602 15.23 25.60 1.58
N CYS A 603 14.07 26.28 1.59
CA CYS A 603 13.46 26.79 0.35
C CYS A 603 14.37 27.79 -0.39
N ILE A 604 15.13 28.60 0.37
CA ILE A 604 15.97 29.66 -0.18
C ILE A 604 17.36 29.12 -0.55
N LEU A 605 17.99 28.36 0.34
CA LEU A 605 19.42 28.01 0.22
C LEU A 605 19.66 26.79 -0.66
N LEU A 606 18.83 25.76 -0.60
CA LEU A 606 19.08 24.49 -1.29
C LEU A 606 19.30 24.67 -2.80
N PRO A 607 18.41 25.37 -3.55
CA PRO A 607 18.60 25.57 -4.98
C PRO A 607 19.93 26.24 -5.30
N GLU A 608 20.30 27.28 -4.54
CA GLU A 608 21.52 28.04 -4.81
C GLU A 608 22.78 27.28 -4.40
N VAL A 609 22.75 26.49 -3.32
CA VAL A 609 23.88 25.64 -2.94
C VAL A 609 24.16 24.57 -4.00
N CYS A 610 23.11 23.99 -4.62
CA CYS A 610 23.28 23.09 -5.76
C CYS A 610 23.95 23.80 -6.95
N LYS A 611 23.47 25.00 -7.29
CA LYS A 611 24.05 25.83 -8.37
C LYS A 611 25.50 26.22 -8.08
N PHE A 612 25.79 26.69 -6.88
CA PHE A 612 27.13 27.04 -6.43
C PHE A 612 28.08 25.85 -6.59
N ASN A 613 27.72 24.68 -6.08
CA ASN A 613 28.53 23.47 -6.22
C ASN A 613 28.77 23.10 -7.69
N ALA A 614 27.73 23.19 -8.54
CA ALA A 614 27.85 22.92 -9.97
C ALA A 614 28.76 23.94 -10.68
N ARG A 615 28.64 25.25 -10.38
CA ARG A 615 29.51 26.31 -10.92
C ARG A 615 30.97 26.12 -10.53
N LYS A 616 31.25 25.56 -9.35
CA LYS A 616 32.60 25.21 -8.91
C LYS A 616 33.09 23.85 -9.44
N GLY A 617 32.29 23.15 -10.24
CA GLY A 617 32.64 21.85 -10.81
C GLY A 617 32.58 20.68 -9.82
N ALA A 618 31.90 20.84 -8.68
CA ALA A 618 31.70 19.78 -7.70
C ALA A 618 30.45 18.95 -8.02
N ASN A 619 30.45 17.68 -7.59
CA ASN A 619 29.31 16.71 -7.57
C ASN A 619 28.35 16.67 -8.78
N ILE A 620 28.79 17.07 -9.97
CA ILE A 620 27.95 17.19 -11.17
C ILE A 620 27.19 15.89 -11.49
N ASP A 621 27.86 14.74 -11.45
CA ASP A 621 27.24 13.46 -11.80
C ASP A 621 26.15 13.07 -10.79
N ARG A 622 26.35 13.37 -9.51
CA ARG A 622 25.36 13.10 -8.46
C ARG A 622 24.14 14.03 -8.57
N GLN A 623 24.36 15.28 -8.94
CA GLN A 623 23.27 16.21 -9.24
C GLN A 623 22.45 15.75 -10.44
N LYS A 624 23.10 15.26 -11.52
CA LYS A 624 22.40 14.68 -12.69
C LYS A 624 21.54 13.48 -12.31
N GLN A 625 22.06 12.54 -11.52
CA GLN A 625 21.30 11.40 -11.01
C GLN A 625 20.08 11.85 -10.18
N THR A 626 20.23 12.91 -9.39
CA THR A 626 19.12 13.47 -8.60
C THR A 626 18.05 14.09 -9.51
N VAL A 627 18.44 14.78 -10.58
CA VAL A 627 17.51 15.27 -11.62
C VAL A 627 16.77 14.11 -12.29
N GLU A 628 17.45 13.02 -12.63
CA GLU A 628 16.81 11.83 -13.21
C GLU A 628 15.73 11.23 -12.27
N VAL A 629 15.96 11.24 -10.95
CA VAL A 629 14.96 10.83 -9.96
C VAL A 629 13.74 11.75 -10.02
N LEU A 630 13.94 13.07 -10.03
CA LEU A 630 12.85 14.05 -10.09
C LEU A 630 12.06 13.97 -11.42
N LEU A 631 12.74 13.75 -12.55
CA LEU A 631 12.12 13.67 -13.88
C LEU A 631 11.29 12.40 -14.09
N LYS A 632 11.35 11.40 -13.20
CA LYS A 632 10.40 10.27 -13.24
C LYS A 632 8.98 10.73 -12.95
N GLN A 633 8.80 11.83 -12.22
CA GLN A 633 7.50 12.35 -11.80
C GLN A 633 6.85 13.19 -12.91
N LYS A 634 5.57 12.89 -13.20
CA LYS A 634 4.79 13.60 -14.24
C LYS A 634 4.60 15.08 -13.90
N ASP A 635 4.39 15.40 -12.63
CA ASP A 635 4.13 16.78 -12.19
C ASP A 635 5.38 17.66 -12.35
N VAL A 636 6.56 17.13 -12.02
CA VAL A 636 7.85 17.83 -12.25
C VAL A 636 8.05 18.11 -13.73
N LYS A 637 7.81 17.12 -14.61
CA LYS A 637 7.85 17.32 -16.06
C LYS A 637 6.86 18.39 -16.52
N SER A 638 5.66 18.42 -15.96
CA SER A 638 4.66 19.44 -16.27
C SER A 638 5.11 20.84 -15.84
N ILE A 639 5.73 20.99 -14.65
CA ILE A 639 6.27 22.26 -14.16
C ILE A 639 7.37 22.78 -15.11
N LEU A 640 8.27 21.90 -15.55
CA LEU A 640 9.34 22.25 -16.49
C LEU A 640 8.79 22.67 -17.86
N ALA A 641 7.80 21.94 -18.38
CA ALA A 641 7.14 22.28 -19.64
C ALA A 641 6.44 23.65 -19.58
N LYS A 642 5.75 23.97 -18.46
CA LYS A 642 5.13 25.29 -18.24
C LYS A 642 6.16 26.42 -18.21
N ALA A 643 7.38 26.15 -17.76
CA ALA A 643 8.47 27.11 -17.74
C ALA A 643 9.18 27.28 -19.11
N GLY A 644 8.72 26.59 -20.16
CA GLY A 644 9.29 26.68 -21.51
C GLY A 644 10.70 26.11 -21.62
N ALA A 645 11.08 25.18 -20.73
CA ALA A 645 12.43 24.63 -20.66
C ALA A 645 12.46 23.16 -21.09
N SER A 646 13.48 22.76 -21.86
CA SER A 646 13.79 21.35 -22.09
C SER A 646 14.49 20.76 -20.86
N SER A 647 14.35 19.45 -20.63
CA SER A 647 14.98 18.75 -19.49
C SER A 647 16.51 18.82 -19.52
N ASP A 648 17.09 18.98 -20.71
CA ASP A 648 18.53 18.86 -20.95
C ASP A 648 19.28 20.18 -20.67
N GLU A 649 18.55 21.28 -20.45
CA GLU A 649 19.08 22.64 -20.26
C GLU A 649 19.10 23.12 -18.81
N ARG A 650 18.52 22.36 -17.86
CA ARG A 650 18.34 22.82 -16.46
C ARG A 650 19.19 22.02 -15.49
N ASP A 651 19.91 22.73 -14.63
CA ASP A 651 20.59 22.11 -13.50
C ASP A 651 19.62 21.76 -12.36
N LEU A 652 20.09 20.99 -11.39
CA LEU A 652 19.28 20.56 -10.25
C LEU A 652 18.69 21.74 -9.47
N GLY A 653 19.46 22.82 -9.31
CA GLY A 653 18.99 23.99 -8.59
C GLY A 653 17.86 24.70 -9.31
N ASP A 654 17.87 24.77 -10.65
CA ASP A 654 16.76 25.31 -11.42
C ASP A 654 15.48 24.47 -11.29
N VAL A 655 15.61 23.14 -11.31
CA VAL A 655 14.46 22.23 -11.11
C VAL A 655 13.85 22.45 -9.73
N LEU A 656 14.69 22.55 -8.69
CA LEU A 656 14.25 22.79 -7.32
C LEU A 656 13.61 24.18 -7.15
N ASP A 657 14.18 25.24 -7.75
CA ASP A 657 13.59 26.60 -7.73
C ASP A 657 12.17 26.59 -8.32
N LEU A 658 11.97 25.91 -9.44
CA LEU A 658 10.65 25.83 -10.10
C LEU A 658 9.63 25.08 -9.26
N ILE A 659 10.03 23.97 -8.62
CA ILE A 659 9.16 23.24 -7.68
C ILE A 659 8.78 24.15 -6.50
N ILE A 660 9.77 24.79 -5.86
CA ILE A 660 9.54 25.67 -4.69
C ILE A 660 8.65 26.85 -5.08
N ARG A 661 8.78 27.37 -6.31
CA ARG A 661 7.91 28.39 -6.89
C ARG A 661 6.47 27.90 -7.04
N GLU A 662 6.25 26.69 -7.59
CA GLU A 662 4.91 26.11 -7.73
C GLU A 662 4.23 25.92 -6.36
N LEU A 663 5.00 25.57 -5.33
CA LEU A 663 4.51 25.47 -3.95
C LEU A 663 4.19 26.83 -3.32
N GLY A 664 4.68 27.94 -3.90
CA GLY A 664 4.50 29.30 -3.39
C GLY A 664 5.30 29.57 -2.12
N MET A 665 6.47 28.94 -1.98
CA MET A 665 7.38 29.08 -0.84
C MET A 665 8.40 30.21 -1.07
N PRO A 666 9.01 30.79 -0.01
CA PRO A 666 9.97 31.89 -0.16
C PRO A 666 11.23 31.41 -0.88
N ARG A 667 11.80 32.28 -1.72
CA ARG A 667 12.99 31.98 -2.55
C ARG A 667 14.11 33.01 -2.39
N THR A 668 13.93 34.03 -1.55
CA THR A 668 14.94 35.06 -1.29
C THR A 668 15.02 35.43 0.19
N LEU A 669 16.19 35.88 0.65
CA LEU A 669 16.45 36.33 2.02
C LEU A 669 15.64 37.56 2.41
N GLU A 670 15.40 38.48 1.47
CA GLU A 670 14.54 39.65 1.68
C GLU A 670 13.12 39.25 2.10
N THR A 671 12.53 38.20 1.49
CA THR A 671 11.17 37.74 1.82
C THR A 671 11.02 37.20 3.24
N VAL A 672 12.12 36.90 3.91
CA VAL A 672 12.18 36.46 5.30
C VAL A 672 12.85 37.49 6.23
N GLY A 673 13.05 38.72 5.75
CA GLY A 673 13.54 39.85 6.54
C GLY A 673 15.04 39.82 6.84
N VAL A 674 15.84 39.12 6.04
CA VAL A 674 17.30 39.06 6.19
C VAL A 674 17.96 39.99 5.18
N THR A 675 18.75 40.93 5.69
CA THR A 675 19.37 42.02 4.93
C THR A 675 20.89 41.84 4.76
N PRO A 676 21.51 42.44 3.72
CA PRO A 676 22.94 42.26 3.42
C PRO A 676 23.92 42.64 4.53
N ASP A 677 23.56 43.56 5.43
CA ASP A 677 24.40 43.95 6.58
C ASP A 677 24.70 42.79 7.53
N ARG A 678 23.90 41.72 7.49
CA ARG A 678 24.07 40.51 8.30
C ARG A 678 24.98 39.47 7.64
N PHE A 679 25.29 39.58 6.36
CA PHE A 679 25.96 38.53 5.58
C PHE A 679 27.35 38.21 6.11
N LYS A 680 28.12 39.22 6.51
CA LYS A 680 29.46 39.01 7.08
C LYS A 680 29.44 38.16 8.35
N THR A 681 28.48 38.41 9.24
CA THR A 681 28.30 37.63 10.46
C THR A 681 27.80 36.22 10.15
N LEU A 682 26.82 36.09 9.25
CA LEU A 682 26.30 34.78 8.81
C LEU A 682 27.41 33.93 8.20
N ALA A 683 28.25 34.51 7.34
CA ALA A 683 29.38 33.83 6.73
C ALA A 683 30.40 33.34 7.76
N THR A 684 30.78 34.20 8.71
CA THR A 684 31.73 33.84 9.77
C THR A 684 31.19 32.70 10.63
N ASN A 685 29.92 32.76 11.02
CA ASN A 685 29.31 31.71 11.85
C ASN A 685 29.13 30.41 11.06
N SER A 686 28.76 30.48 9.77
CA SER A 686 28.56 29.31 8.92
C SER A 686 29.84 28.49 8.77
N LEU A 687 31.01 29.13 8.70
CA LEU A 687 32.32 28.45 8.64
C LEU A 687 32.64 27.64 9.91
N SER A 688 31.99 27.93 11.02
CA SER A 688 32.14 27.17 12.28
C SER A 688 31.19 25.97 12.38
N ASP A 689 30.15 25.92 11.54
CA ASP A 689 29.21 24.80 11.49
C ASP A 689 29.92 23.53 11.02
N LEU A 690 29.47 22.37 11.50
CA LEU A 690 30.11 21.11 11.18
C LEU A 690 29.77 20.64 9.75
N TRP A 691 28.60 21.00 9.21
CA TRP A 691 28.14 20.60 7.88
C TRP A 691 28.77 21.40 6.74
N ILE A 692 29.26 22.61 7.01
CA ILE A 692 29.93 23.41 5.97
C ILE A 692 31.20 22.70 5.46
N LYS A 693 31.85 21.92 6.35
CA LYS A 693 33.10 21.19 6.08
C LYS A 693 32.90 19.94 5.24
N THR A 694 31.65 19.49 5.10
CA THR A 694 31.27 18.29 4.35
C THR A 694 30.57 18.61 3.04
N ASN A 695 30.39 19.90 2.72
CA ASN A 695 29.86 20.32 1.43
C ASN A 695 30.75 19.80 0.27
N PRO A 696 30.16 19.34 -0.85
CA PRO A 696 30.91 18.78 -1.98
C PRO A 696 32.03 19.67 -2.53
N TYR A 697 31.79 20.98 -2.61
CA TYR A 697 32.86 21.95 -2.77
C TYR A 697 33.37 22.40 -1.39
N PRO A 698 34.67 22.31 -1.08
CA PRO A 698 35.20 22.76 0.21
C PRO A 698 35.03 24.28 0.40
N ILE A 699 34.03 24.68 1.20
CA ILE A 699 33.82 26.09 1.57
C ILE A 699 34.71 26.39 2.78
N THR A 700 35.73 27.21 2.56
CA THR A 700 36.76 27.52 3.58
C THR A 700 36.91 29.01 3.84
N ARG A 701 36.29 29.85 3.01
CA ARG A 701 36.42 31.31 3.06
C ARG A 701 35.05 31.97 3.20
N GLY A 702 35.00 33.09 3.92
CA GLY A 702 33.74 33.80 4.18
C GLY A 702 33.11 34.35 2.91
N GLU A 703 33.95 34.73 1.95
CA GLU A 703 33.56 35.24 0.63
C GLU A 703 32.76 34.20 -0.17
N GLU A 704 33.02 32.90 0.01
CA GLU A 704 32.28 31.82 -0.65
C GLU A 704 30.86 31.68 -0.09
N VAL A 705 30.69 31.91 1.22
CA VAL A 705 29.36 31.94 1.84
C VAL A 705 28.62 33.22 1.44
N ILE A 706 29.31 34.35 1.37
CA ILE A 706 28.72 35.63 0.91
C ILE A 706 28.24 35.50 -0.55
N GLU A 707 29.01 34.85 -1.43
CA GLU A 707 28.60 34.57 -2.82
C GLU A 707 27.23 33.87 -2.87
N ILE A 708 27.02 32.86 -2.01
CA ILE A 708 25.73 32.15 -1.90
C ILE A 708 24.64 33.09 -1.39
N LEU A 709 24.90 33.84 -0.30
CA LEU A 709 23.90 34.74 0.31
C LEU A 709 23.49 35.88 -0.63
N GLU A 710 24.42 36.45 -1.38
CA GLU A 710 24.15 37.51 -2.37
C GLU A 710 23.27 37.00 -3.51
N ALA A 711 23.52 35.78 -3.99
CA ALA A 711 22.74 35.17 -5.07
C ALA A 711 21.27 34.94 -4.69
N VAL A 712 20.95 34.82 -3.39
CA VAL A 712 19.58 34.67 -2.88
C VAL A 712 19.08 35.89 -2.11
N SER A 713 19.76 37.04 -2.18
CA SER A 713 19.41 38.21 -1.37
C SER A 713 18.01 38.77 -1.69
N GLY A 714 17.66 38.85 -2.97
CA GLY A 714 16.47 39.52 -3.49
C GLY A 714 16.85 40.55 -4.55
N PRO A 715 15.92 41.01 -5.40
CA PRO A 715 16.16 42.08 -6.37
C PRO A 715 16.43 43.45 -5.72
#